data_AF-A0A8S0UTZ1-F1
#
_entry.id   AF-A0A8S0UTZ1-F1
#
_cell.length_a   1.000
_cell.length_b   1.000
_cell.length_c   1.000
_cell.angle_alpha   90.00
_cell.angle_beta   90.00
_cell.angle_gamma   90.00
#
_symmetry.space_group_name_H-M   'P 1'
#
loop_
_entity.id
_entity.type
_entity.pdbx_description
1 polymer ?
#
loop_
_entity_poly.entity_id
_entity_poly.type
_entity_poly.pdbx_seq_one_letter_code
_entity_poly.pdbx_strand_id
1 'polypeptide(L)'
;MGSSDYPFSLDGCRDYCDFAHGAWEQKKLDSTMPWIGMYVAAASVVCSLAMAADAFCGFRNKRLWFPCKYFSLNATSLTLLAVTLKLPVDITATFLGTYDKIAWISSPILISTSMGNFMTALGSMNGNEILLNMTALGILIITVIINICIRMIEMQNLDGMDILEEATAATIFMFLSLVIFVSLSLTVPTTRIYLESKYNEMHKIVLDKEKVEWRKFTVDNLRLVVKKYWVMAVTGNPQFVMARCVFSATSGVMSLLIALTLFGAHIRTPIMYKGFRRIDSVYKWSIDWIIVTQAIGVAVGIIAPTFRWFTAASFKSSELGSKSFKDEFKIETYWIQGLVDWRGRSLPIHVPHHKCRKLFQDAKWLILSFCIGVQILIVLVSKLFLLISASCLHHINRLKIFINDAVKIKRRSESGEGTQPDLTQYVLLLEGEAKVPKKILKNICNEVDKLMQKSIRKHPKNVIERLNKSTNFNGVREFDSNEIPRLNSTAEPPNCWSLPVVTLTSIAISLPNIPNDRANQLVRCVGEGLLLLKLIEKSLDRNGALVNIRNAANFVWVEVELYRRWLDKDLHKSSLQGRTSEETLEELSNESKRTVMEFHRDVNDFLMENPLNWPVKIIAANSMYRTSQTILMSLGNYRTNDPGLFDHLSLMIADILAASLTNLPHVITTKCHNNSLKEGEKSIRQGN
;
A
#
# COMPACT_ATOMS: atom_id res chain seq x y z
N MET A 1 -82.87 41.81 2.25
CA MET A 1 -82.13 41.56 0.99
C MET A 1 -81.07 42.63 0.86
N GLY A 2 -79.82 42.26 1.11
CA GLY A 2 -78.66 43.12 0.88
C GLY A 2 -77.47 42.18 0.77
N SER A 3 -77.11 41.78 -0.45
CA SER A 3 -75.89 41.04 -0.71
C SER A 3 -74.72 42.01 -0.54
N SER A 4 -73.85 41.73 0.42
CA SER A 4 -72.52 42.35 0.46
C SER A 4 -71.61 41.57 -0.47
N ASP A 5 -71.59 41.95 -1.75
CA ASP A 5 -70.54 41.52 -2.66
C ASP A 5 -69.25 42.23 -2.24
N TYR A 6 -68.37 41.48 -1.55
CA TYR A 6 -66.97 41.88 -1.39
C TYR A 6 -66.29 41.78 -2.76
N PRO A 7 -65.64 42.83 -3.28
CA PRO A 7 -64.85 42.71 -4.49
C PRO A 7 -63.57 41.95 -4.12
N PHE A 8 -63.50 40.65 -4.42
CA PHE A 8 -62.21 39.99 -4.57
C PHE A 8 -61.50 40.71 -5.72
N SER A 9 -60.48 41.52 -5.41
CA SER A 9 -59.66 42.14 -6.44
C SER A 9 -58.96 41.03 -7.24
N LEU A 10 -58.87 41.21 -8.55
CA LEU A 10 -58.14 40.31 -9.45
C LEU A 10 -56.69 40.10 -8.97
N ASP A 11 -56.09 41.10 -8.32
CA ASP A 11 -54.77 41.02 -7.70
C ASP A 11 -54.76 40.10 -6.47
N GLY A 12 -55.76 40.14 -5.58
CA GLY A 12 -55.85 39.23 -4.44
C GLY A 12 -56.08 37.77 -4.83
N CYS A 13 -56.82 37.52 -5.92
CA CYS A 13 -56.97 36.18 -6.50
C CYS A 13 -55.68 35.69 -7.18
N ARG A 14 -54.93 36.58 -7.84
CA ARG A 14 -53.62 36.26 -8.43
C ARG A 14 -52.60 35.94 -7.35
N ASP A 15 -52.50 36.76 -6.31
CA ASP A 15 -51.61 36.52 -5.16
C ASP A 15 -51.94 35.21 -4.43
N TYR A 16 -53.23 34.89 -4.29
CA TYR A 16 -53.65 33.61 -3.70
C TYR A 16 -53.35 32.41 -4.61
N CYS A 17 -53.50 32.56 -5.92
CA CYS A 17 -53.14 31.50 -6.88
C CYS A 17 -51.62 31.29 -6.95
N ASP A 18 -50.83 32.35 -6.95
CA ASP A 18 -49.37 32.29 -6.96
C ASP A 18 -48.85 31.68 -5.64
N PHE A 19 -49.46 32.05 -4.51
CA PHE A 19 -49.18 31.43 -3.21
C PHE A 19 -49.57 29.94 -3.17
N ALA A 20 -50.76 29.58 -3.67
CA ALA A 20 -51.23 28.20 -3.72
C ALA A 20 -50.41 27.34 -4.69
N HIS A 21 -49.95 27.91 -5.80
CA HIS A 21 -49.08 27.26 -6.77
C HIS A 21 -47.69 27.01 -6.16
N GLY A 22 -47.10 28.03 -5.53
CA GLY A 22 -45.85 27.88 -4.78
C GLY A 22 -45.94 26.86 -3.64
N ALA A 23 -47.05 26.83 -2.89
CA ALA A 23 -47.28 25.84 -1.84
C ALA A 23 -47.43 24.41 -2.39
N TRP A 24 -48.04 24.24 -3.57
CA TRP A 24 -48.14 22.94 -4.23
C TRP A 24 -46.79 22.44 -4.74
N GLU A 25 -45.99 23.32 -5.35
CA GLU A 25 -44.62 23.00 -5.79
C GLU A 25 -43.72 22.64 -4.62
N GLN A 26 -43.78 23.40 -3.51
CA GLN A 26 -43.04 23.11 -2.29
C GLN A 26 -43.43 21.75 -1.69
N LYS A 27 -44.72 21.44 -1.61
CA LYS A 27 -45.21 20.14 -1.12
C LYS A 27 -44.73 18.97 -1.99
N LYS A 28 -44.61 19.18 -3.30
CA LYS A 28 -44.06 18.19 -4.24
C LYS A 28 -42.56 18.00 -4.02
N LEU A 29 -41.79 19.08 -3.82
CA LEU A 29 -40.38 19.02 -3.45
C LEU A 29 -40.16 18.30 -2.12
N ASP A 30 -40.92 18.64 -1.08
CA ASP A 30 -40.86 18.02 0.25
C ASP A 30 -41.17 16.52 0.21
N SER A 31 -42.00 16.06 -0.74
CA SER A 31 -42.28 14.64 -0.93
C SER A 31 -41.05 13.82 -1.37
N THR A 32 -40.07 14.47 -2.00
CA THR A 32 -38.83 13.85 -2.50
C THR A 32 -37.67 13.90 -1.49
N MET A 33 -37.76 14.78 -0.49
CA MET A 33 -36.70 15.00 0.50
C MET A 33 -36.30 13.75 1.31
N PRO A 34 -37.21 12.82 1.67
CA PRO A 34 -36.80 11.57 2.32
C PRO A 34 -35.88 10.69 1.46
N TRP A 35 -36.03 10.69 0.13
CA TRP A 35 -35.15 9.96 -0.78
C TRP A 35 -33.77 10.59 -0.86
N ILE A 36 -33.70 11.92 -0.83
CA ILE A 36 -32.44 12.65 -0.72
C ILE A 36 -31.75 12.30 0.60
N GLY A 37 -32.49 12.26 1.71
CA GLY A 37 -31.94 11.88 3.01
C GLY A 37 -31.42 10.43 3.04
N MET A 38 -32.11 9.51 2.36
CA MET A 38 -31.61 8.15 2.19
C MET A 38 -30.30 8.08 1.39
N TYR A 39 -30.15 8.93 0.38
CA TYR A 39 -28.89 9.02 -0.37
C TYR A 39 -27.74 9.54 0.50
N VAL A 40 -27.99 10.53 1.35
CA VAL A 40 -27.03 11.05 2.35
C VAL A 40 -26.64 9.95 3.34
N ALA A 41 -27.61 9.21 3.88
CA ALA A 41 -27.36 8.11 4.80
C ALA A 41 -26.55 6.99 4.13
N ALA A 42 -26.90 6.61 2.90
CA ALA A 42 -26.17 5.58 2.14
C ALA A 42 -24.70 6.00 1.88
N ALA A 43 -24.46 7.24 1.46
CA ALA A 43 -23.10 7.76 1.28
C ALA A 43 -22.30 7.72 2.59
N SER A 44 -22.94 8.08 3.71
CA SER A 44 -22.34 8.04 5.05
C SER A 44 -21.96 6.61 5.47
N VAL A 45 -22.81 5.62 5.17
CA VAL A 45 -22.51 4.20 5.40
C VAL A 45 -21.31 3.74 4.59
N VAL A 46 -21.23 4.09 3.30
CA VAL A 46 -20.10 3.71 2.44
C VAL A 46 -18.79 4.28 2.98
N CYS A 47 -18.77 5.56 3.37
CA CYS A 47 -17.61 6.18 4.03
C CYS A 47 -17.24 5.44 5.32
N SER A 48 -18.23 5.11 6.15
CA SER A 48 -18.04 4.41 7.43
C SER A 48 -17.45 3.01 7.25
N LEU A 49 -17.93 2.24 6.27
CA LEU A 49 -17.42 0.91 5.94
C LEU A 49 -15.99 0.97 5.41
N ALA A 50 -15.66 1.95 4.58
CA ALA A 50 -14.31 2.16 4.08
C ALA A 50 -13.33 2.49 5.22
N MET A 51 -13.71 3.39 6.16
CA MET A 51 -12.93 3.68 7.36
C MET A 51 -12.78 2.45 8.27
N ALA A 52 -13.84 1.68 8.46
CA ALA A 52 -13.82 0.44 9.24
C ALA A 52 -12.89 -0.62 8.63
N ALA A 53 -12.86 -0.74 7.30
CA ALA A 53 -11.99 -1.68 6.60
C ALA A 53 -10.50 -1.33 6.80
N ASP A 54 -10.14 -0.04 6.77
CA ASP A 54 -8.79 0.44 7.08
C ASP A 54 -8.42 0.17 8.55
N ALA A 55 -9.33 0.44 9.49
CA ALA A 55 -9.15 0.13 10.91
C ALA A 55 -8.94 -1.39 11.13
N PHE A 56 -9.81 -2.22 10.59
CA PHE A 56 -9.72 -3.68 10.70
C PHE A 56 -8.40 -4.21 10.12
N CYS A 57 -7.98 -3.71 8.96
CA CYS A 57 -6.72 -4.09 8.33
C CYS A 57 -5.50 -3.65 9.16
N GLY A 58 -5.55 -2.48 9.78
CA GLY A 58 -4.53 -2.00 10.71
C GLY A 58 -4.36 -2.93 11.92
N PHE A 59 -5.47 -3.30 12.57
CA PHE A 59 -5.45 -4.25 13.70
C PHE A 59 -4.97 -5.64 13.29
N ARG A 60 -5.52 -6.19 12.20
CA ARG A 60 -5.17 -7.52 11.69
C ARG A 60 -3.69 -7.66 11.37
N ASN A 61 -3.10 -6.62 10.79
CA ASN A 61 -1.68 -6.60 10.43
C ASN A 61 -0.79 -6.08 11.57
N LYS A 62 -1.34 -5.76 12.74
CA LYS A 62 -0.64 -5.13 13.89
C LYS A 62 0.08 -3.83 13.53
N ARG A 63 -0.40 -3.11 12.51
CA ARG A 63 0.09 -1.79 12.08
C ARG A 63 -0.76 -0.72 12.74
N LEU A 64 -0.43 -0.37 13.99
CA LEU A 64 -1.17 0.59 14.83
C LEU A 64 -1.13 2.05 14.34
N TRP A 65 -0.40 2.32 13.24
CA TRP A 65 -0.40 3.61 12.56
C TRP A 65 -1.46 3.71 11.45
N PHE A 66 -2.19 2.61 11.19
CA PHE A 66 -3.34 2.49 10.28
C PHE A 66 -3.09 3.08 8.87
N PRO A 67 -2.52 2.31 7.93
CA PRO A 67 -2.41 2.75 6.54
C PRO A 67 -3.80 2.96 5.94
N CYS A 68 -4.02 4.08 5.26
CA CYS A 68 -5.23 4.29 4.47
C CYS A 68 -5.09 3.63 3.10
N LYS A 69 -5.90 2.60 2.85
CA LYS A 69 -5.97 1.91 1.57
C LYS A 69 -7.37 1.96 0.98
N TYR A 70 -8.40 1.74 1.80
CA TYR A 70 -9.79 1.71 1.36
C TYR A 70 -10.44 3.09 1.38
N PHE A 71 -10.25 3.86 2.45
CA PHE A 71 -10.72 5.24 2.56
C PHE A 71 -9.60 6.23 2.21
N SER A 72 -9.20 6.22 0.93
CA SER A 72 -8.19 7.15 0.40
C SER A 72 -8.85 8.43 -0.14
N LEU A 73 -8.13 9.56 -0.09
CA LEU A 73 -8.59 10.80 -0.69
C LEU A 73 -8.52 10.68 -2.23
N ASN A 74 -9.66 10.67 -2.90
CA ASN A 74 -9.74 10.59 -4.35
C ASN A 74 -11.09 11.17 -4.80
N ALA A 75 -11.35 11.20 -6.10
CA ALA A 75 -12.61 11.70 -6.64
C ALA A 75 -13.84 10.97 -6.07
N THR A 76 -13.76 9.67 -5.82
CA THR A 76 -14.87 8.87 -5.26
C THR A 76 -15.16 9.24 -3.81
N SER A 77 -14.14 9.32 -2.95
CA SER A 77 -14.36 9.72 -1.55
C SER A 77 -14.77 11.17 -1.42
N LEU A 78 -14.24 12.08 -2.26
CA LEU A 78 -14.66 13.48 -2.32
C LEU A 78 -16.13 13.64 -2.74
N THR A 79 -16.58 12.90 -3.75
CA THR A 79 -17.97 12.93 -4.20
C THR A 79 -18.92 12.36 -3.14
N LEU A 80 -18.57 11.23 -2.52
CA LEU A 80 -19.33 10.68 -1.39
C LEU A 80 -19.43 11.68 -0.24
N LEU A 81 -18.32 12.34 0.12
CA LEU A 81 -18.31 13.36 1.16
C LEU A 81 -19.14 14.60 0.80
N ALA A 82 -19.10 15.06 -0.45
CA ALA A 82 -19.96 16.13 -0.91
C ALA A 82 -21.45 15.77 -0.76
N VAL A 83 -21.82 14.51 -1.04
CA VAL A 83 -23.17 14.00 -0.79
C VAL A 83 -23.51 14.01 0.71
N THR A 84 -22.60 13.60 1.58
CA THR A 84 -22.84 13.66 3.04
C THR A 84 -23.05 15.09 3.56
N LEU A 85 -22.55 16.10 2.85
CA LEU A 85 -22.64 17.52 3.21
C LEU A 85 -23.89 18.21 2.62
N LYS A 86 -24.84 17.45 2.08
CA LYS A 86 -26.02 18.04 1.43
C LYS A 86 -26.89 18.85 2.39
N LEU A 87 -27.05 18.43 3.64
CA LEU A 87 -27.83 19.15 4.67
C LEU A 87 -27.27 20.54 5.00
N PRO A 88 -25.95 20.70 5.28
CA PRO A 88 -25.39 22.03 5.53
C PRO A 88 -25.29 22.92 4.28
N VAL A 89 -25.31 22.34 3.08
CA VAL A 89 -25.30 23.10 1.82
C VAL A 89 -26.67 23.65 1.43
N ASP A 90 -27.76 23.01 1.88
CA ASP A 90 -29.12 23.45 1.58
C ASP A 90 -29.53 24.65 2.45
N ILE A 91 -29.45 25.84 1.87
CA ILE A 91 -29.78 27.13 2.48
C ILE A 91 -31.32 27.36 2.48
N THR A 92 -32.08 26.65 1.65
CA THR A 92 -33.50 26.95 1.39
C THR A 92 -34.50 26.28 2.35
N ALA A 93 -34.07 25.31 3.15
CA ALA A 93 -34.95 24.64 4.10
C ALA A 93 -35.25 25.52 5.34
N THR A 94 -36.48 26.04 5.42
CA THR A 94 -36.92 27.12 6.33
C THR A 94 -37.20 26.71 7.78
N PHE A 95 -37.25 25.42 8.13
CA PHE A 95 -37.48 24.98 9.52
C PHE A 95 -36.65 23.75 9.88
N LEU A 96 -35.72 23.87 10.84
CA LEU A 96 -35.04 22.71 11.43
C LEU A 96 -35.77 22.26 12.70
N GLY A 97 -36.36 21.06 12.67
CA GLY A 97 -36.69 20.34 13.89
C GLY A 97 -35.43 20.00 14.70
N THR A 98 -35.57 19.63 15.97
CA THR A 98 -34.43 19.33 16.86
C THR A 98 -33.49 18.26 16.29
N TYR A 99 -34.02 17.24 15.63
CA TYR A 99 -33.24 16.19 14.98
C TYR A 99 -32.53 16.70 13.72
N ASP A 100 -33.14 17.62 12.97
CA ASP A 100 -32.50 18.24 11.81
C ASP A 100 -31.26 19.03 12.23
N LYS A 101 -31.30 19.71 13.38
CA LYS A 101 -30.15 20.46 13.93
C LYS A 101 -28.97 19.54 14.23
N ILE A 102 -29.23 18.37 14.82
CA ILE A 102 -28.20 17.36 15.09
C ILE A 102 -27.60 16.81 13.79
N ALA A 103 -28.44 16.43 12.83
CA ALA A 103 -28.00 15.91 11.52
C ALA A 103 -27.18 16.94 10.72
N TRP A 104 -27.57 18.22 10.85
CA TRP A 104 -26.87 19.34 10.25
C TRP A 104 -25.47 19.54 10.85
N ILE A 105 -25.29 19.37 12.17
CA ILE A 105 -23.97 19.41 12.84
C ILE A 105 -23.14 18.15 12.58
N SER A 106 -23.74 16.97 12.53
CA SER A 106 -22.99 15.72 12.37
C SER A 106 -22.26 15.64 11.03
N SER A 107 -22.77 16.31 9.99
CA SER A 107 -22.16 16.34 8.65
C SER A 107 -20.77 17.06 8.64
N PRO A 108 -20.65 18.30 9.16
CA PRO A 108 -19.38 18.96 9.46
C PRO A 108 -18.38 18.14 10.29
N ILE A 109 -18.90 17.39 11.27
CA ILE A 109 -18.07 16.60 12.18
C ILE A 109 -17.52 15.36 11.47
N LEU A 110 -18.34 14.73 10.63
CA LEU A 110 -17.92 13.60 9.79
C LEU A 110 -16.84 14.00 8.78
N ILE A 111 -16.97 15.13 8.09
CA ILE A 111 -15.94 15.58 7.13
C ILE A 111 -14.62 15.91 7.84
N SER A 112 -14.68 16.53 9.02
CA SER A 112 -13.50 16.84 9.83
C SER A 112 -12.77 15.57 10.27
N THR A 113 -13.52 14.57 10.73
CA THR A 113 -12.99 13.24 11.09
C THR A 113 -12.42 12.51 9.86
N SER A 114 -13.07 12.65 8.70
CA SER A 114 -12.63 12.05 7.44
C SER A 114 -11.29 12.62 6.98
N MET A 115 -11.06 13.93 7.10
CA MET A 115 -9.76 14.55 6.82
C MET A 115 -8.64 13.98 7.68
N GLY A 116 -8.90 13.71 8.97
CA GLY A 116 -7.93 13.05 9.84
C GLY A 116 -7.57 11.64 9.38
N ASN A 117 -8.52 10.91 8.81
CA ASN A 117 -8.25 9.61 8.20
C ASN A 117 -7.34 9.76 6.97
N PHE A 118 -7.66 10.69 6.06
CA PHE A 118 -6.91 10.92 4.82
C PHE A 118 -5.45 11.35 5.00
N MET A 119 -5.02 11.79 6.18
CA MET A 119 -3.64 12.27 6.45
C MET A 119 -2.56 11.30 5.93
N THR A 120 -2.75 9.98 6.10
CA THR A 120 -1.75 8.99 5.64
C THR A 120 -1.84 8.68 4.14
N ALA A 121 -2.99 8.93 3.50
CA ALA A 121 -3.17 8.70 2.07
C ALA A 121 -2.27 9.62 1.23
N LEU A 122 -1.95 10.83 1.73
CA LEU A 122 -1.01 11.76 1.10
C LEU A 122 0.38 11.12 0.88
N GLY A 123 0.82 10.22 1.76
CA GLY A 123 2.11 9.54 1.64
C GLY A 123 2.19 8.60 0.42
N SER A 124 1.07 8.06 -0.05
CA SER A 124 1.04 7.19 -1.23
C SER A 124 0.85 7.94 -2.56
N MET A 125 0.40 9.19 -2.52
CA MET A 125 0.01 9.94 -3.71
C MET A 125 1.21 10.54 -4.46
N ASN A 126 1.01 10.77 -5.75
CA ASN A 126 1.93 11.56 -6.55
C ASN A 126 1.68 13.07 -6.36
N GLY A 127 2.68 13.92 -6.67
CA GLY A 127 2.57 15.37 -6.43
C GLY A 127 1.38 16.02 -7.14
N ASN A 128 1.08 15.60 -8.38
CA ASN A 128 -0.08 16.09 -9.12
C ASN A 128 -1.42 15.62 -8.52
N GLU A 129 -1.49 14.37 -8.06
CA GLU A 129 -2.68 13.82 -7.39
C GLU A 129 -2.95 14.55 -6.07
N ILE A 130 -1.89 14.84 -5.29
CA ILE A 130 -2.00 15.66 -4.07
C ILE A 130 -2.61 17.00 -4.45
N LEU A 131 -2.03 17.72 -5.43
CA LEU A 131 -2.52 19.05 -5.81
C LEU A 131 -4.01 19.04 -6.20
N LEU A 132 -4.40 18.16 -7.12
CA LEU A 132 -5.79 18.10 -7.62
C LEU A 132 -6.79 17.74 -6.51
N ASN A 133 -6.50 16.70 -5.73
CA ASN A 133 -7.38 16.26 -4.65
C ASN A 133 -7.48 17.30 -3.52
N MET A 134 -6.36 17.97 -3.20
CA MET A 134 -6.32 19.05 -2.21
C MET A 134 -7.14 20.26 -2.65
N THR A 135 -7.01 20.68 -3.92
CA THR A 135 -7.80 21.79 -4.47
C THR A 135 -9.29 21.48 -4.44
N ALA A 136 -9.68 20.27 -4.86
CA ALA A 136 -11.08 19.84 -4.82
C ALA A 136 -11.64 19.80 -3.38
N LEU A 137 -10.89 19.24 -2.43
CA LEU A 137 -11.27 19.22 -1.01
C LEU A 137 -11.40 20.64 -0.43
N GLY A 138 -10.45 21.52 -0.76
CA GLY A 138 -10.44 22.91 -0.32
C GLY A 138 -11.65 23.68 -0.82
N ILE A 139 -11.98 23.56 -2.11
CA ILE A 139 -13.19 24.18 -2.70
C ILE A 139 -14.44 23.67 -1.96
N LEU A 140 -14.58 22.35 -1.82
CA LEU A 140 -15.74 21.75 -1.16
C LEU A 140 -15.93 22.29 0.26
N ILE A 141 -14.88 22.31 1.07
CA ILE A 141 -14.96 22.73 2.47
C ILE A 141 -15.20 24.23 2.60
N ILE A 142 -14.52 25.06 1.80
CA ILE A 142 -14.73 26.51 1.83
C ILE A 142 -16.17 26.86 1.45
N THR A 143 -16.72 26.23 0.40
CA THR A 143 -18.13 26.42 0.01
C THR A 143 -19.08 26.07 1.16
N VAL A 144 -18.86 24.92 1.82
CA VAL A 144 -19.69 24.49 2.95
C VAL A 144 -19.59 25.45 4.14
N ILE A 145 -18.38 25.93 4.47
CA ILE A 145 -18.18 26.91 5.54
C ILE A 145 -18.93 28.20 5.24
N ILE A 146 -18.82 28.73 4.01
CA ILE A 146 -19.52 29.96 3.62
C ILE A 146 -21.04 29.78 3.76
N ASN A 147 -21.59 28.66 3.28
CA ASN A 147 -23.02 28.37 3.39
C ASN A 147 -23.48 28.26 4.85
N ILE A 148 -22.68 27.62 5.70
CA ILE A 148 -22.95 27.53 7.14
C ILE A 148 -22.92 28.93 7.77
N CYS A 149 -21.92 29.76 7.45
CA CYS A 149 -21.81 31.12 7.98
C CYS A 149 -22.99 32.01 7.59
N ILE A 150 -23.42 31.97 6.32
CA ILE A 150 -24.61 32.70 5.85
C ILE A 150 -25.82 32.30 6.68
N ARG A 151 -26.04 30.99 6.85
CA ARG A 151 -27.18 30.46 7.59
C ARG A 151 -27.12 30.81 9.09
N MET A 152 -25.93 30.81 9.70
CA MET A 152 -25.76 31.24 11.08
C MET A 152 -26.13 32.72 11.28
N ILE A 153 -25.76 33.59 10.33
CA ILE A 153 -26.12 35.02 10.36
C ILE A 153 -27.63 35.21 10.24
N GLU A 154 -28.27 34.49 9.31
CA GLU A 154 -29.73 34.55 9.13
C GLU A 154 -30.49 34.09 10.39
N MET A 155 -30.05 32.99 11.02
CA MET A 155 -30.71 32.46 12.21
C MET A 155 -30.44 33.27 13.48
N GLN A 156 -29.31 33.97 13.57
CA GLN A 156 -29.00 34.85 14.70
C GLN A 156 -30.01 36.00 14.84
N ASN A 157 -30.61 36.43 13.73
CA ASN A 157 -31.61 37.51 13.72
C ASN A 157 -33.03 37.06 14.12
N LEU A 158 -33.26 35.75 14.28
CA LEU A 158 -34.58 35.14 14.53
C LEU A 158 -34.74 34.56 15.95
N ASP A 159 -33.82 34.88 16.87
CA ASP A 159 -33.87 34.56 18.32
C ASP A 159 -34.18 33.09 18.67
N GLY A 160 -33.64 32.14 17.90
CA GLY A 160 -34.18 30.77 17.85
C GLY A 160 -33.21 29.59 17.81
N MET A 161 -31.99 29.67 18.36
CA MET A 161 -31.07 28.51 18.36
C MET A 161 -30.29 28.29 19.67
N ASP A 162 -30.71 27.31 20.47
CA ASP A 162 -29.92 26.76 21.58
C ASP A 162 -28.61 26.08 21.09
N ILE A 163 -28.50 25.70 19.81
CA ILE A 163 -27.42 24.86 19.23
C ILE A 163 -26.31 25.70 18.50
N LEU A 164 -26.35 27.02 18.63
CA LEU A 164 -25.41 27.92 17.92
C LEU A 164 -23.95 27.71 18.34
N GLU A 165 -23.71 27.36 19.61
CA GLU A 165 -22.37 27.11 20.15
C GLU A 165 -21.73 25.86 19.51
N GLU A 166 -22.45 24.73 19.45
CA GLU A 166 -21.94 23.50 18.85
C GLU A 166 -21.76 23.64 17.33
N ALA A 167 -22.67 24.37 16.66
CA ALA A 167 -22.58 24.70 15.23
C ALA A 167 -21.33 25.53 14.90
N THR A 168 -21.09 26.57 15.69
CA THR A 168 -19.92 27.44 15.56
C THR A 168 -18.65 26.65 15.82
N ALA A 169 -18.61 25.83 16.88
CA ALA A 169 -17.49 24.98 17.20
C ALA A 169 -17.19 23.98 16.04
N ALA A 170 -18.20 23.27 15.54
CA ALA A 170 -18.03 22.32 14.43
C ALA A 170 -17.46 22.98 13.16
N THR A 171 -17.90 24.21 12.86
CA THR A 171 -17.40 25.00 11.71
C THR A 171 -15.95 25.42 11.91
N ILE A 172 -15.57 25.90 13.10
CA ILE A 172 -14.18 26.24 13.43
C ILE A 172 -13.29 25.00 13.34
N PHE A 173 -13.70 23.86 13.90
CA PHE A 173 -12.94 22.61 13.82
C PHE A 173 -12.79 22.11 12.38
N MET A 174 -13.80 22.27 11.54
CA MET A 174 -13.72 21.95 10.11
C MET A 174 -12.66 22.80 9.41
N PHE A 175 -12.68 24.12 9.63
CA PHE A 175 -11.68 25.03 9.07
C PHE A 175 -10.26 24.69 9.53
N LEU A 176 -10.07 24.48 10.84
CA LEU A 176 -8.77 24.10 11.40
C LEU A 176 -8.26 22.76 10.84
N SER A 177 -9.16 21.79 10.67
CA SER A 177 -8.82 20.50 10.06
C SER A 177 -8.37 20.64 8.61
N LEU A 178 -9.03 21.49 7.83
CA LEU A 178 -8.61 21.82 6.46
C LEU A 178 -7.22 22.49 6.46
N VAL A 179 -7.01 23.48 7.32
CA VAL A 179 -5.73 24.21 7.42
C VAL A 179 -4.58 23.24 7.75
N ILE A 180 -4.77 22.36 8.73
CA ILE A 180 -3.78 21.32 9.08
C ILE A 180 -3.54 20.36 7.91
N PHE A 181 -4.60 19.95 7.21
CA PHE A 181 -4.50 19.05 6.06
C PHE A 181 -3.72 19.67 4.89
N VAL A 182 -3.98 20.95 4.59
CA VAL A 182 -3.24 21.73 3.60
C VAL A 182 -1.77 21.87 4.01
N SER A 183 -1.50 22.22 5.26
CA SER A 183 -0.13 22.31 5.79
C SER A 183 0.64 21.00 5.68
N LEU A 184 0.00 19.86 5.94
CA LEU A 184 0.61 18.55 5.73
C LEU A 184 0.91 18.34 4.24
N SER A 185 -0.06 18.58 3.37
CA SER A 185 0.08 18.36 1.92
C SER A 185 1.26 19.12 1.29
N LEU A 186 1.52 20.36 1.75
CA LEU A 186 2.63 21.19 1.30
C LEU A 186 4.00 20.60 1.67
N THR A 187 4.06 19.80 2.74
CA THR A 187 5.30 19.24 3.29
C THR A 187 5.60 17.83 2.78
N VAL A 188 4.61 17.15 2.20
CA VAL A 188 4.76 15.78 1.70
C VAL A 188 5.83 15.66 0.60
N PRO A 189 5.91 16.57 -0.41
CA PRO A 189 6.94 16.47 -1.44
C PRO A 189 8.36 16.64 -0.89
N THR A 190 8.58 17.61 0.00
CA THR A 190 9.90 17.89 0.57
C THR A 190 10.36 16.80 1.52
N THR A 191 9.47 16.30 2.38
CA THR A 191 9.76 15.16 3.26
C THR A 191 10.10 13.91 2.47
N ARG A 192 9.43 13.67 1.33
CA ARG A 192 9.75 12.54 0.45
C ARG A 192 11.15 12.63 -0.16
N ILE A 193 11.55 13.80 -0.67
CA ILE A 193 12.90 14.03 -1.20
C ILE A 193 13.94 13.82 -0.09
N TYR A 194 13.68 14.35 1.11
CA TYR A 194 14.55 14.16 2.27
C TYR A 194 14.71 12.68 2.65
N LEU A 195 13.59 11.94 2.74
CA LEU A 195 13.61 10.51 3.06
C LEU A 195 14.37 9.70 2.01
N GLU A 196 14.21 10.02 0.73
CA GLU A 196 14.91 9.35 -0.36
C GLU A 196 16.42 9.60 -0.29
N SER A 197 16.83 10.84 -0.02
CA SER A 197 18.25 11.17 0.21
C SER A 197 18.83 10.40 1.39
N LYS A 198 18.13 10.39 2.54
CA LYS A 198 18.58 9.69 3.75
C LYS A 198 18.58 8.17 3.59
N TYR A 199 17.61 7.63 2.84
CA TYR A 199 17.58 6.22 2.46
C TYR A 199 18.81 5.86 1.62
N ASN A 200 19.14 6.68 0.63
CA ASN A 200 20.30 6.45 -0.25
C ASN A 200 21.63 6.52 0.52
N GLU A 201 21.77 7.45 1.46
CA GLU A 201 22.94 7.53 2.34
C GLU A 201 23.08 6.28 3.22
N MET A 202 22.00 5.89 3.90
CA MET A 202 21.99 4.68 4.75
C MET A 202 22.23 3.41 3.93
N HIS A 203 21.64 3.33 2.74
CA HIS A 203 21.82 2.21 1.81
C HIS A 203 23.29 2.06 1.40
N LYS A 204 23.99 3.17 1.08
CA LYS A 204 25.43 3.14 0.80
C LYS A 204 26.24 2.62 1.98
N ILE A 205 25.95 3.08 3.20
CA ILE A 205 26.63 2.61 4.43
C ILE A 205 26.42 1.10 4.64
N VAL A 206 25.20 0.60 4.44
CA VAL A 206 24.89 -0.83 4.54
C VAL A 206 25.64 -1.62 3.48
N LEU A 207 25.62 -1.14 2.23
CA LEU A 207 26.28 -1.79 1.10
C LEU A 207 27.79 -1.89 1.29
N ASP A 208 28.44 -0.83 1.77
CA ASP A 208 29.90 -0.81 1.99
C ASP A 208 30.33 -1.72 3.14
N LYS A 209 29.55 -1.75 4.24
CA LYS A 209 29.79 -2.70 5.34
C LYS A 209 29.63 -4.15 4.90
N GLU A 210 28.59 -4.43 4.11
CA GLU A 210 28.30 -5.78 3.63
C GLU A 210 29.34 -6.25 2.60
N LYS A 211 29.81 -5.37 1.68
CA LYS A 211 30.87 -5.64 0.69
C LYS A 211 32.13 -6.26 1.31
N VAL A 212 32.51 -5.83 2.51
CA VAL A 212 33.70 -6.31 3.23
C VAL A 212 33.49 -7.73 3.81
N GLU A 213 32.25 -8.10 4.17
CA GLU A 213 31.92 -9.37 4.84
C GLU A 213 31.50 -10.51 3.88
N TRP A 214 31.38 -10.26 2.56
CA TRP A 214 30.85 -11.23 1.57
C TRP A 214 31.56 -12.59 1.54
N ARG A 215 32.83 -12.66 1.94
CA ARG A 215 33.61 -13.92 1.92
C ARG A 215 33.15 -14.96 2.96
N LYS A 216 32.25 -14.62 3.90
CA LYS A 216 31.76 -15.53 4.97
C LYS A 216 30.28 -15.30 5.34
N PHE A 217 29.37 -15.31 4.37
CA PHE A 217 27.95 -15.13 4.65
C PHE A 217 27.31 -16.39 5.26
N THR A 218 26.76 -16.28 6.47
CA THR A 218 25.91 -17.31 7.11
C THR A 218 24.42 -16.98 6.91
N VAL A 219 23.54 -17.97 7.13
CA VAL A 219 22.08 -17.77 7.09
C VAL A 219 21.63 -16.70 8.08
N ASP A 220 22.28 -16.63 9.25
CA ASP A 220 21.99 -15.62 10.27
C ASP A 220 22.40 -14.21 9.84
N ASN A 221 23.51 -14.06 9.13
CA ASN A 221 23.92 -12.79 8.54
C ASN A 221 22.90 -12.33 7.50
N LEU A 222 22.44 -13.23 6.62
CA LEU A 222 21.41 -12.91 5.63
C LEU A 222 20.09 -12.49 6.29
N ARG A 223 19.66 -13.20 7.34
CA ARG A 223 18.49 -12.80 8.14
C ARG A 223 18.67 -11.41 8.74
N LEU A 224 19.87 -11.08 9.23
CA LEU A 224 20.17 -9.76 9.77
C LEU A 224 20.10 -8.68 8.68
N VAL A 225 20.66 -8.91 7.49
CA VAL A 225 20.58 -7.99 6.34
C VAL A 225 19.13 -7.72 5.96
N VAL A 226 18.32 -8.77 5.83
CA VAL A 226 16.89 -8.64 5.51
C VAL A 226 16.16 -7.84 6.59
N LYS A 227 16.49 -8.03 7.88
CA LYS A 227 15.94 -7.22 8.98
C LYS A 227 16.36 -5.74 8.89
N LYS A 228 17.62 -5.44 8.56
CA LYS A 228 18.10 -4.05 8.37
C LYS A 228 17.31 -3.35 7.26
N TYR A 229 17.22 -3.98 6.09
CA TYR A 229 16.47 -3.44 4.96
C TYR A 229 14.97 -3.36 5.23
N TRP A 230 14.40 -4.31 5.96
CA TRP A 230 12.99 -4.26 6.35
C TRP A 230 12.69 -3.08 7.27
N VAL A 231 13.53 -2.85 8.28
CA VAL A 231 13.41 -1.68 9.17
C VAL A 231 13.51 -0.40 8.34
N MET A 232 14.48 -0.31 7.43
CA MET A 232 14.65 0.84 6.55
C MET A 232 13.42 1.06 5.65
N ALA A 233 12.88 0.01 5.02
CA ALA A 233 11.71 0.13 4.15
C ALA A 233 10.43 0.53 4.90
N VAL A 234 10.18 -0.06 6.08
CA VAL A 234 8.98 0.26 6.88
C VAL A 234 9.08 1.68 7.45
N THR A 235 10.25 2.07 7.95
CA THR A 235 10.44 3.40 8.57
C THR A 235 10.53 4.53 7.54
N GLY A 236 11.04 4.21 6.34
CA GLY A 236 11.08 5.11 5.19
C GLY A 236 9.77 5.20 4.40
N ASN A 237 8.77 4.33 4.67
CA ASN A 237 7.48 4.37 3.99
C ASN A 237 6.82 5.74 4.25
N PRO A 238 6.53 6.56 3.22
CA PRO A 238 5.98 7.90 3.43
C PRO A 238 4.65 7.90 4.19
N GLN A 239 3.79 6.87 4.03
CA GLN A 239 2.55 6.78 4.81
C GLN A 239 2.83 6.61 6.32
N PHE A 240 3.86 5.84 6.68
CA PHE A 240 4.28 5.67 8.07
C PHE A 240 4.85 6.97 8.64
N VAL A 241 5.62 7.71 7.84
CA VAL A 241 6.14 9.03 8.22
C VAL A 241 5.01 10.05 8.40
N MET A 242 4.02 10.08 7.49
CA MET A 242 2.84 10.93 7.66
C MET A 242 2.01 10.53 8.89
N ALA A 243 1.92 9.24 9.22
CA ALA A 243 1.14 8.80 10.38
C ALA A 243 1.72 9.30 11.72
N ARG A 244 3.05 9.39 11.83
CA ARG A 244 3.77 9.80 13.05
C ARG A 244 4.13 11.30 13.08
N CYS A 245 3.79 12.06 12.04
CA CYS A 245 4.08 13.48 11.97
C CYS A 245 3.20 14.28 12.93
N VAL A 246 3.63 15.50 13.23
CA VAL A 246 2.97 16.38 14.21
C VAL A 246 1.57 16.81 13.76
N PHE A 247 1.35 17.00 12.45
CA PHE A 247 0.04 17.33 11.89
C PHE A 247 -0.98 16.19 12.06
N SER A 248 -0.57 14.94 11.79
CA SER A 248 -1.41 13.75 12.00
C SER A 248 -1.78 13.57 13.47
N ALA A 249 -0.83 13.81 14.39
CA ALA A 249 -1.10 13.77 15.83
C ALA A 249 -2.08 14.86 16.26
N THR A 250 -1.91 16.09 15.77
CA THR A 250 -2.82 17.21 16.07
C THR A 250 -4.22 16.93 15.53
N SER A 251 -4.33 16.41 14.31
CA SER A 251 -5.61 16.00 13.74
C SER A 251 -6.30 14.90 14.54
N GLY A 252 -5.55 13.99 15.16
CA GLY A 252 -6.09 12.99 16.09
C GLY A 252 -6.72 13.59 17.34
N VAL A 253 -6.09 14.62 17.93
CA VAL A 253 -6.67 15.37 19.06
C VAL A 253 -7.92 16.12 18.61
N MET A 254 -7.87 16.81 17.48
CA MET A 254 -9.00 17.56 16.94
C MET A 254 -10.18 16.65 16.62
N SER A 255 -9.92 15.46 16.06
CA SER A 255 -10.94 14.44 15.79
C SER A 255 -11.59 13.91 17.07
N LEU A 256 -10.84 13.82 18.17
CA LEU A 256 -11.40 13.42 19.48
C LEU A 256 -12.26 14.55 20.08
N LEU A 257 -11.76 15.79 20.06
CA LEU A 257 -12.47 16.96 20.59
C LEU A 257 -13.79 17.20 19.84
N ILE A 258 -13.77 17.11 18.50
CA ILE A 258 -14.98 17.31 17.68
C ILE A 258 -15.99 16.17 17.83
N ALA A 259 -15.54 14.96 18.18
CA ALA A 259 -16.45 13.87 18.50
C ALA A 259 -17.14 14.09 19.86
N LEU A 260 -16.43 14.65 20.83
CA LEU A 260 -16.99 15.00 22.12
C LEU A 260 -18.05 16.11 21.99
N THR A 261 -17.90 17.06 21.06
CA THR A 261 -18.96 18.05 20.80
C THR A 261 -20.22 17.40 20.23
N LEU A 262 -20.09 16.43 19.31
CA LEU A 262 -21.23 15.66 18.80
C LEU A 262 -21.92 14.85 19.91
N PHE A 263 -21.14 14.19 20.76
CA PHE A 263 -21.66 13.44 21.90
C PHE A 263 -22.38 14.34 22.91
N GLY A 264 -21.80 15.51 23.21
CA GLY A 264 -22.41 16.55 24.04
C GLY A 264 -23.74 17.03 23.47
N ALA A 265 -23.81 17.29 22.16
CA ALA A 265 -25.04 17.68 21.48
C ALA A 265 -26.14 16.60 21.59
N HIS A 266 -25.78 15.33 21.45
CA HIS A 266 -26.70 14.19 21.61
C HIS A 266 -27.24 14.01 23.03
N ILE A 267 -26.47 14.38 24.06
CA ILE A 267 -26.92 14.33 25.46
C ILE A 267 -27.76 15.56 25.80
N ARG A 268 -27.33 16.75 25.37
CA ARG A 268 -27.99 18.03 25.72
C ARG A 268 -29.39 18.13 25.12
N THR A 269 -29.56 17.69 23.88
CA THR A 269 -30.83 17.76 23.15
C THR A 269 -32.00 17.04 23.86
N PRO A 270 -31.94 15.75 24.26
CA PRO A 270 -33.04 15.11 24.97
C PRO A 270 -33.27 15.66 26.39
N ILE A 271 -32.25 16.23 27.03
CA ILE A 271 -32.37 16.82 28.38
C ILE A 271 -33.13 18.15 28.33
N MET A 272 -32.80 19.02 27.37
CA MET A 272 -33.40 20.34 27.25
C MET A 272 -34.85 20.30 26.74
N TYR A 273 -35.19 19.32 25.88
CA TYR A 273 -36.48 19.23 25.20
C TYR A 273 -37.43 18.16 25.77
N LYS A 274 -37.28 17.75 27.04
CA LYS A 274 -38.26 16.89 27.73
C LYS A 274 -39.66 17.55 27.69
N GLY A 275 -40.51 17.14 26.75
CA GLY A 275 -41.91 17.56 26.65
C GLY A 275 -42.37 18.13 25.31
N PHE A 276 -41.49 18.40 24.33
CA PHE A 276 -41.92 18.92 23.02
C PHE A 276 -42.18 17.78 22.01
N ARG A 277 -43.35 17.83 21.33
CA ARG A 277 -43.68 16.95 20.19
C ARG A 277 -42.57 17.08 19.14
N ARG A 278 -42.19 15.95 18.54
CA ARG A 278 -41.31 15.89 17.36
C ARG A 278 -41.86 16.85 16.30
N ILE A 279 -41.20 17.97 16.07
CA ILE A 279 -41.51 18.85 14.94
C ILE A 279 -41.20 18.05 13.67
N ASP A 280 -42.11 18.05 12.70
CA ASP A 280 -41.96 17.29 11.47
C ASP A 280 -40.73 17.78 10.68
N SER A 281 -39.77 16.88 10.50
CA SER A 281 -38.63 17.09 9.61
C SER A 281 -39.09 17.00 8.15
N VAL A 282 -38.61 17.90 7.29
CA VAL A 282 -38.79 17.80 5.83
C VAL A 282 -38.24 16.48 5.28
N TYR A 283 -37.20 15.93 5.94
CA TYR A 283 -36.60 14.64 5.63
C TYR A 283 -37.37 13.44 6.21
N LYS A 284 -38.42 13.67 7.00
CA LYS A 284 -39.29 12.66 7.62
C LYS A 284 -38.49 11.56 8.34
N TRP A 285 -38.71 10.29 8.01
CA TRP A 285 -38.03 9.13 8.62
C TRP A 285 -36.55 9.00 8.22
N SER A 286 -36.12 9.64 7.13
CA SER A 286 -34.73 9.53 6.67
C SER A 286 -33.74 10.28 7.55
N ILE A 287 -34.19 11.27 8.34
CA ILE A 287 -33.32 12.02 9.26
C ILE A 287 -32.70 11.12 10.33
N ASP A 288 -33.45 10.14 10.82
CA ASP A 288 -32.95 9.19 11.83
C ASP A 288 -31.81 8.35 11.27
N TRP A 289 -31.93 7.92 10.01
CA TRP A 289 -30.88 7.19 9.32
C TRP A 289 -29.63 8.04 9.11
N ILE A 290 -29.78 9.31 8.74
CA ILE A 290 -28.64 10.24 8.60
C ILE A 290 -27.89 10.34 9.94
N ILE A 291 -28.61 10.63 11.02
CA ILE A 291 -28.01 10.80 12.35
C ILE A 291 -27.26 9.53 12.78
N VAL A 292 -27.91 8.37 12.69
CA VAL A 292 -27.31 7.09 13.11
C VAL A 292 -26.08 6.77 12.27
N THR A 293 -26.18 6.89 10.95
CA THR A 293 -25.09 6.52 10.04
C THR A 293 -23.89 7.46 10.14
N GLN A 294 -24.12 8.76 10.28
CA GLN A 294 -23.05 9.75 10.48
C GLN A 294 -22.41 9.62 11.87
N ALA A 295 -23.18 9.36 12.92
CA ALA A 295 -22.64 9.11 14.26
C ALA A 295 -21.75 7.85 14.29
N ILE A 296 -22.17 6.76 13.63
CA ILE A 296 -21.34 5.56 13.44
C ILE A 296 -20.07 5.91 12.65
N GLY A 297 -20.21 6.68 11.57
CA GLY A 297 -19.08 7.12 10.76
C GLY A 297 -18.05 7.93 11.55
N VAL A 298 -18.50 8.84 12.41
CA VAL A 298 -17.64 9.59 13.33
C VAL A 298 -16.98 8.65 14.33
N ALA A 299 -17.74 7.77 15.00
CA ALA A 299 -17.20 6.82 15.97
C ALA A 299 -16.10 5.92 15.39
N VAL A 300 -16.33 5.36 14.20
CA VAL A 300 -15.35 4.55 13.47
C VAL A 300 -14.17 5.41 12.99
N GLY A 301 -14.45 6.60 12.48
CA GLY A 301 -13.45 7.52 11.93
C GLY A 301 -12.46 8.05 12.96
N ILE A 302 -12.81 8.12 14.24
CA ILE A 302 -11.89 8.57 15.31
C ILE A 302 -10.81 7.54 15.61
N ILE A 303 -11.07 6.25 15.37
CA ILE A 303 -10.16 5.15 15.76
C ILE A 303 -8.76 5.39 15.19
N ALA A 304 -8.61 5.53 13.87
CA ALA A 304 -7.28 5.65 13.27
C ALA A 304 -6.53 6.93 13.69
N PRO A 305 -7.11 8.15 13.62
CA PRO A 305 -6.47 9.38 14.10
C PRO A 305 -6.07 9.33 15.58
N THR A 306 -6.91 8.80 16.48
CA THR A 306 -6.58 8.71 17.92
C THR A 306 -5.42 7.75 18.18
N PHE A 307 -5.37 6.60 17.51
CA PHE A 307 -4.23 5.69 17.64
C PHE A 307 -2.93 6.30 17.09
N ARG A 308 -2.99 7.07 15.99
CA ARG A 308 -1.83 7.81 15.46
C ARG A 308 -1.34 8.87 16.45
N TRP A 309 -2.26 9.66 17.01
CA TRP A 309 -1.94 10.62 18.08
C TRP A 309 -1.29 9.94 19.29
N PHE A 310 -1.90 8.87 19.81
CA PHE A 310 -1.35 8.12 20.93
C PHE A 310 0.05 7.56 20.62
N THR A 311 0.26 7.07 19.39
CA THR A 311 1.56 6.56 18.93
C THR A 311 2.61 7.68 18.93
N ALA A 312 2.33 8.81 18.27
CA ALA A 312 3.25 9.95 18.22
C ALA A 312 3.57 10.51 19.62
N ALA A 313 2.55 10.69 20.45
CA ALA A 313 2.71 11.18 21.82
C ALA A 313 3.49 10.18 22.69
N SER A 314 3.30 8.87 22.49
CA SER A 314 4.07 7.84 23.20
C SER A 314 5.56 7.88 22.85
N PHE A 315 5.91 8.10 21.56
CA PHE A 315 7.31 8.20 21.13
C PHE A 315 7.96 9.40 21.80
N LYS A 316 7.25 10.53 21.78
CA LYS A 316 7.69 11.75 22.41
C LYS A 316 7.83 11.62 23.94
N SER A 317 6.88 10.96 24.61
CA SER A 317 6.92 10.76 26.06
C SER A 317 8.12 9.92 26.55
N SER A 318 8.64 9.04 25.68
CA SER A 318 9.80 8.21 25.98
C SER A 318 11.14 8.97 25.90
N GLU A 319 11.12 10.14 25.27
CA GLU A 319 12.30 11.00 25.07
C GLU A 319 12.22 12.30 25.90
N LEU A 320 11.20 12.42 26.75
CA LEU A 320 10.92 13.63 27.53
C LEU A 320 12.07 13.91 28.50
N GLY A 321 12.59 15.14 28.47
CA GLY A 321 13.73 15.58 29.28
C GLY A 321 15.11 15.42 28.64
N SER A 322 15.21 14.87 27.42
CA SER A 322 16.51 14.72 26.72
C SER A 322 16.95 15.94 25.90
N LYS A 323 16.01 16.85 25.59
CA LYS A 323 16.19 18.03 24.71
C LYS A 323 15.78 19.30 25.45
N SER A 324 16.42 20.41 25.11
CA SER A 324 16.02 21.73 25.62
C SER A 324 14.71 22.19 24.97
N PHE A 325 13.96 23.08 25.63
CA PHE A 325 12.75 23.70 25.03
C PHE A 325 13.07 24.41 23.70
N LYS A 326 14.26 25.00 23.56
CA LYS A 326 14.68 25.68 22.32
C LYS A 326 14.87 24.68 21.18
N ASP A 327 15.42 23.51 21.46
CA ASP A 327 15.60 22.46 20.45
C ASP A 327 14.27 21.83 20.04
N GLU A 328 13.32 21.75 20.97
CA GLU A 328 11.97 21.21 20.74
C GLU A 328 11.18 22.02 19.70
N PHE A 329 11.23 23.35 19.85
CA PHE A 329 10.51 24.29 18.97
C PHE A 329 11.34 24.79 17.79
N LYS A 330 12.53 24.23 17.55
CA LYS A 330 13.31 24.49 16.33
C LYS A 330 12.47 24.13 15.11
N ILE A 331 12.36 25.02 14.13
CA ILE A 331 11.65 24.75 12.89
C ILE A 331 12.64 24.10 11.92
N GLU A 332 12.39 22.83 11.58
CA GLU A 332 13.21 22.12 10.61
C GLU A 332 12.92 22.60 9.18
N THR A 333 13.98 22.67 8.37
CA THR A 333 13.93 23.27 7.03
C THR A 333 12.90 22.60 6.12
N TYR A 334 12.72 21.28 6.23
CA TYR A 334 11.81 20.52 5.38
C TYR A 334 10.34 20.94 5.51
N TRP A 335 9.93 21.58 6.62
CA TRP A 335 8.57 22.08 6.81
C TRP A 335 8.21 23.26 5.92
N ILE A 336 9.20 24.08 5.55
CA ILE A 336 9.01 25.35 4.83
C ILE A 336 9.68 25.36 3.46
N GLN A 337 10.63 24.45 3.21
CA GLN A 337 11.47 24.44 2.01
C GLN A 337 10.64 24.51 0.72
N GLY A 338 9.53 23.78 0.63
CA GLY A 338 8.68 23.75 -0.57
C GLY A 338 8.09 25.13 -0.90
N LEU A 339 7.61 25.84 0.12
CA LEU A 339 7.09 27.20 -0.03
C LEU A 339 8.19 28.21 -0.36
N VAL A 340 9.36 28.06 0.25
CA VAL A 340 10.54 28.91 -0.02
C VAL A 340 11.02 28.73 -1.47
N ASP A 341 11.09 27.48 -1.94
CA ASP A 341 11.47 27.16 -3.31
C ASP A 341 10.44 27.71 -4.31
N TRP A 342 9.15 27.57 -4.03
CA TRP A 342 8.09 28.12 -4.87
C TRP A 342 8.14 29.64 -4.93
N ARG A 343 8.50 30.29 -3.81
CA ARG A 343 8.71 31.75 -3.76
C ARG A 343 9.86 32.18 -4.66
N GLY A 344 10.94 31.41 -4.73
CA GLY A 344 12.11 31.70 -5.56
C GLY A 344 11.99 31.34 -7.05
N ARG A 345 11.06 30.46 -7.45
CA ARG A 345 10.90 30.03 -8.84
C ARG A 345 10.24 31.09 -9.73
N SER A 346 10.82 31.38 -10.89
CA SER A 346 10.14 32.07 -11.98
C SER A 346 9.11 31.12 -12.62
N LEU A 347 7.88 31.61 -12.81
CA LEU A 347 6.82 30.83 -13.47
C LEU A 347 7.01 30.90 -15.00
N PRO A 348 6.79 29.80 -15.73
CA PRO A 348 6.82 29.78 -17.19
C PRO A 348 5.50 30.35 -17.76
N ILE A 349 5.04 31.49 -17.26
CA ILE A 349 3.84 32.17 -17.79
C ILE A 349 4.33 33.27 -18.73
N HIS A 350 4.06 33.09 -20.02
CA HIS A 350 4.41 34.06 -21.06
C HIS A 350 3.41 35.22 -21.04
N VAL A 351 3.48 36.08 -20.00
CA VAL A 351 2.69 37.32 -19.95
C VAL A 351 3.42 38.39 -20.77
N PRO A 352 2.84 38.89 -21.87
CA PRO A 352 3.52 39.84 -22.75
C PRO A 352 3.73 41.23 -22.09
N HIS A 353 2.93 41.60 -21.07
CA HIS A 353 3.00 42.92 -20.47
C HIS A 353 3.84 42.99 -19.17
N HIS A 354 4.93 43.77 -19.22
CA HIS A 354 5.90 43.94 -18.12
C HIS A 354 5.29 44.36 -16.76
N LYS A 355 4.35 45.33 -16.74
CA LYS A 355 3.75 45.84 -15.49
C LYS A 355 2.86 44.79 -14.79
N CYS A 356 2.06 44.06 -15.56
CA CYS A 356 1.21 42.97 -15.04
C CYS A 356 2.07 41.83 -14.49
N ARG A 357 3.16 41.47 -15.19
CA ARG A 357 4.12 40.47 -14.72
C ARG A 357 4.75 40.88 -13.38
N LYS A 358 5.14 42.15 -13.23
CA LYS A 358 5.70 42.66 -11.95
C LYS A 358 4.69 42.56 -10.81
N LEU A 359 3.47 43.06 -11.01
CA LEU A 359 2.40 42.99 -10.00
C LEU A 359 2.06 41.56 -9.60
N PHE A 360 2.03 40.63 -10.56
CA PHE A 360 1.78 39.21 -10.28
C PHE A 360 2.92 38.57 -9.48
N GLN A 361 4.18 38.89 -9.78
CA GLN A 361 5.32 38.41 -8.99
C GLN A 361 5.32 39.00 -7.57
N ASP A 362 5.00 40.29 -7.43
CA ASP A 362 4.89 40.95 -6.12
C ASP A 362 3.75 40.34 -5.29
N ALA A 363 2.58 40.11 -5.90
CA ALA A 363 1.45 39.45 -5.26
C ALA A 363 1.77 38.00 -4.85
N LYS A 364 2.40 37.22 -5.74
CA LYS A 364 2.90 35.88 -5.44
C LYS A 364 3.85 35.90 -4.26
N TRP A 365 4.79 36.84 -4.25
CA TRP A 365 5.78 36.98 -3.19
C TRP A 365 5.12 37.27 -1.84
N LEU A 366 4.14 38.18 -1.81
CA LEU A 366 3.37 38.50 -0.61
C LEU A 366 2.56 37.28 -0.12
N ILE A 367 1.83 36.61 -1.02
CA ILE A 367 1.02 35.43 -0.69
C ILE A 367 1.89 34.31 -0.12
N LEU A 368 3.00 33.97 -0.79
CA LEU A 368 3.88 32.90 -0.33
C LEU A 368 4.60 33.26 0.98
N SER A 369 4.96 34.53 1.18
CA SER A 369 5.55 34.98 2.44
C SER A 369 4.55 34.87 3.59
N PHE A 370 3.28 35.22 3.35
CA PHE A 370 2.20 34.99 4.31
C PHE A 370 2.00 33.49 4.58
N CYS A 371 1.94 32.65 3.55
CA CYS A 371 1.82 31.20 3.69
C CYS A 371 2.98 30.58 4.47
N ILE A 372 4.21 31.06 4.31
CA ILE A 372 5.37 30.60 5.11
C ILE A 372 5.15 30.94 6.59
N GLY A 373 4.72 32.16 6.90
CA GLY A 373 4.42 32.57 8.28
C GLY A 373 3.32 31.71 8.90
N VAL A 374 2.24 31.46 8.17
CA VAL A 374 1.13 30.59 8.59
C VAL A 374 1.61 29.14 8.81
N GLN A 375 2.41 28.59 7.89
CA GLN A 375 2.96 27.25 8.01
C GLN A 375 3.83 27.11 9.27
N ILE A 376 4.68 28.10 9.55
CA ILE A 376 5.49 28.15 10.77
C ILE A 376 4.62 28.13 12.01
N LEU A 377 3.59 28.98 12.07
CA LEU A 377 2.66 29.05 13.19
C LEU A 377 1.98 27.69 13.44
N ILE A 378 1.48 27.05 12.38
CA ILE A 378 0.78 25.75 12.49
C ILE A 378 1.75 24.66 12.97
N VAL A 379 3.00 24.63 12.50
CA VAL A 379 4.02 23.69 12.97
C VAL A 379 4.29 23.88 14.47
N LEU A 380 4.47 25.13 14.92
CA LEU A 380 4.72 25.44 16.33
C LEU A 380 3.55 25.04 17.23
N VAL A 381 2.32 25.38 16.82
CA VAL A 381 1.09 25.01 17.54
C VAL A 381 0.94 23.48 17.60
N SER A 382 1.20 22.79 16.49
CA SER A 382 1.14 21.32 16.44
C SER A 382 2.19 20.69 17.37
N LYS A 383 3.42 21.22 17.40
CA LYS A 383 4.49 20.75 18.29
C LYS A 383 4.11 20.95 19.77
N LEU A 384 3.50 22.09 20.09
CA LEU A 384 2.99 22.37 21.43
C LEU A 384 1.91 21.35 21.85
N PHE A 385 0.93 21.07 20.99
CA PHE A 385 -0.10 20.06 21.27
C PHE A 385 0.50 18.66 21.51
N LEU A 386 1.49 18.27 20.70
CA LEU A 386 2.19 17.00 20.88
C LEU A 386 2.97 16.95 22.20
N LEU A 387 3.63 18.05 22.59
CA LEU A 387 4.37 18.15 23.84
C LEU A 387 3.43 18.05 25.05
N ILE A 388 2.31 18.78 25.05
CA ILE A 388 1.29 18.70 26.10
C ILE A 388 0.75 17.26 26.22
N SER A 389 0.44 16.64 25.08
CA SER A 389 -0.04 15.24 25.04
C SER A 389 1.00 14.27 25.60
N ALA A 390 2.27 14.44 25.22
CA ALA A 390 3.37 13.61 25.68
C ALA A 390 3.62 13.74 27.19
N SER A 391 3.57 14.97 27.71
CA SER A 391 3.67 15.24 29.15
C SER A 391 2.53 14.59 29.92
N CYS A 392 1.29 14.72 29.44
CA CYS A 392 0.13 14.06 30.04
C CYS A 392 0.30 12.54 30.09
N LEU A 393 0.69 11.91 28.97
CA LEU A 393 0.96 10.47 28.91
C LEU A 393 2.12 10.04 29.82
N HIS A 394 3.17 10.86 29.93
CA HIS A 394 4.31 10.59 30.81
C HIS A 394 3.86 10.55 32.27
N HIS A 395 3.05 11.52 32.71
CA HIS A 395 2.47 11.53 34.06
C HIS A 395 1.54 10.34 34.31
N ILE A 396 0.67 9.99 33.36
CA ILE A 396 -0.22 8.82 33.47
C ILE A 396 0.59 7.51 33.56
N ASN A 397 1.65 7.36 32.75
CA ASN A 397 2.49 6.17 32.79
C ASN A 397 3.30 6.10 34.09
N ARG A 398 3.82 7.22 34.59
CA ARG A 398 4.48 7.28 35.91
C ARG A 398 3.51 6.90 37.02
N LEU A 399 2.26 7.37 36.96
CA LEU A 399 1.21 7.02 37.92
C LEU A 399 0.83 5.53 37.81
N LYS A 400 0.71 4.97 36.60
CA LYS A 400 0.47 3.53 36.40
C LYS A 400 1.62 2.67 36.90
N ILE A 401 2.87 3.09 36.71
CA ILE A 401 4.04 2.41 37.28
C ILE A 401 4.00 2.50 38.80
N PHE A 402 3.70 3.67 39.37
CA PHE A 402 3.57 3.85 40.82
C PHE A 402 2.47 2.97 41.43
N ILE A 403 1.30 2.88 40.77
CA ILE A 403 0.18 1.99 41.17
C ILE A 403 0.57 0.51 40.97
N ASN A 404 1.21 0.17 39.85
CA ASN A 404 1.65 -1.21 39.60
C ASN A 404 2.78 -1.64 40.52
N ASP A 405 3.69 -0.75 40.92
CA ASP A 405 4.77 -1.02 41.87
C ASP A 405 4.21 -1.16 43.29
N ALA A 406 3.18 -0.36 43.65
CA ALA A 406 2.40 -0.59 44.87
C ALA A 406 1.68 -1.95 44.87
N VAL A 407 1.28 -2.47 43.70
CA VAL A 407 0.66 -3.80 43.54
C VAL A 407 1.69 -4.94 43.34
N LYS A 408 2.91 -4.64 42.85
CA LYS A 408 3.96 -5.62 42.51
C LYS A 408 4.94 -5.96 43.63
N ILE A 409 4.80 -5.37 44.82
CA ILE A 409 5.52 -5.84 46.02
C ILE A 409 5.29 -7.35 46.29
N LYS A 410 4.31 -8.01 45.63
CA LYS A 410 4.05 -9.45 45.78
C LYS A 410 4.60 -10.40 44.71
N ARG A 411 5.18 -9.98 43.56
CA ARG A 411 5.78 -10.94 42.60
C ARG A 411 6.97 -10.37 41.86
N ARG A 412 8.16 -10.74 42.35
CA ARG A 412 9.43 -10.64 41.62
C ARG A 412 9.63 -11.92 40.83
N SER A 413 9.79 -11.81 39.52
CA SER A 413 10.60 -12.75 38.73
C SER A 413 10.92 -12.14 37.37
N GLU A 414 12.20 -11.83 37.21
CA GLU A 414 13.05 -12.12 36.05
C GLU A 414 12.41 -12.16 34.66
N SER A 415 12.88 -11.26 33.78
CA SER A 415 12.91 -11.53 32.35
C SER A 415 14.31 -11.25 31.83
N GLY A 416 15.03 -12.30 31.47
CA GLY A 416 16.30 -12.22 30.76
C GLY A 416 16.11 -11.50 29.43
N GLU A 417 16.81 -10.38 29.27
CA GLU A 417 16.83 -9.61 28.03
C GLU A 417 17.88 -10.25 27.11
N GLY A 418 17.42 -11.10 26.18
CA GLY A 418 18.28 -11.63 25.12
C GLY A 418 18.83 -10.48 24.26
N THR A 419 20.16 -10.45 24.12
CA THR A 419 20.94 -9.47 23.35
C THR A 419 20.54 -9.49 21.87
N GLN A 420 19.50 -8.74 21.50
CA GLN A 420 19.23 -8.46 20.08
C GLN A 420 20.20 -7.39 19.56
N PRO A 421 20.67 -7.51 18.31
CA PRO A 421 21.52 -6.50 17.68
C PRO A 421 20.79 -5.16 17.61
N ASP A 422 21.48 -4.07 17.92
CA ASP A 422 20.91 -2.72 17.93
C ASP A 422 20.63 -2.24 16.50
N LEU A 423 19.41 -2.46 16.04
CA LEU A 423 18.91 -2.03 14.72
C LEU A 423 18.47 -0.55 14.71
N THR A 424 18.61 0.18 15.83
CA THR A 424 18.16 1.58 15.96
C THR A 424 18.83 2.50 14.93
N GLN A 425 20.08 2.19 14.54
CA GLN A 425 20.80 2.96 13.52
C GLN A 425 20.19 2.89 12.11
N TYR A 426 19.36 1.89 11.81
CA TYR A 426 18.75 1.68 10.47
C TYR A 426 17.34 2.27 10.36
N VAL A 427 16.87 2.96 11.40
CA VAL A 427 15.55 3.62 11.42
C VAL A 427 15.63 4.96 10.68
N LEU A 428 14.80 5.14 9.65
CA LEU A 428 14.67 6.41 8.93
C LEU A 428 13.76 7.37 9.71
N LEU A 429 14.37 8.43 10.24
CA LEU A 429 13.73 9.54 10.93
C LEU A 429 13.98 10.85 10.17
N LEU A 430 13.02 11.76 10.16
CA LEU A 430 13.22 13.16 9.78
C LEU A 430 14.06 13.87 10.86
N GLU A 431 14.68 14.98 10.50
CA GLU A 431 15.37 15.83 11.48
C GLU A 431 14.38 16.28 12.57
N GLY A 432 14.83 16.28 13.83
CA GLY A 432 14.02 16.71 14.99
C GLY A 432 13.04 15.67 15.54
N GLU A 433 12.75 14.59 14.82
CA GLU A 433 11.79 13.57 15.27
C GLU A 433 12.27 12.76 16.48
N ALA A 434 11.31 12.26 17.25
CA ALA A 434 11.57 11.38 18.38
C ALA A 434 12.03 9.98 17.93
N LYS A 435 12.93 9.36 18.68
CA LYS A 435 13.40 8.00 18.41
C LYS A 435 12.24 7.01 18.50
N VAL A 436 12.22 6.02 17.60
CA VAL A 436 11.23 4.93 17.67
C VAL A 436 11.51 4.07 18.90
N PRO A 437 10.52 3.84 19.79
CA PRO A 437 10.71 2.98 20.96
C PRO A 437 11.16 1.56 20.60
N LYS A 438 12.09 0.99 21.39
CA LYS A 438 12.62 -0.37 21.19
C LYS A 438 11.52 -1.43 21.04
N LYS A 439 10.41 -1.28 21.78
CA LYS A 439 9.24 -2.18 21.69
C LYS A 439 8.62 -2.23 20.29
N ILE A 440 8.56 -1.09 19.61
CA ILE A 440 7.97 -0.98 18.26
C ILE A 440 8.95 -1.48 17.22
N LEU A 441 10.23 -1.16 17.37
CA LEU A 441 11.29 -1.73 16.54
C LEU A 441 11.31 -3.27 16.63
N LYS A 442 11.17 -3.83 17.84
CA LYS A 442 11.02 -5.28 18.06
C LYS A 442 9.78 -5.83 17.36
N ASN A 443 8.65 -5.13 17.39
CA ASN A 443 7.44 -5.55 16.67
C ASN A 443 7.64 -5.57 15.15
N ILE A 444 8.32 -4.57 14.59
CA ILE A 444 8.67 -4.51 13.15
C ILE A 444 9.58 -5.70 12.78
N CYS A 445 10.58 -5.99 13.60
CA CYS A 445 11.49 -7.14 13.39
C CYS A 445 10.75 -8.48 13.50
N ASN A 446 9.85 -8.62 14.48
CA ASN A 446 9.03 -9.82 14.67
C ASN A 446 8.07 -10.05 13.49
N GLU A 447 7.72 -9.03 12.70
CA GLU A 447 6.93 -9.22 11.46
C GLU A 447 7.71 -10.03 10.43
N VAL A 448 9.01 -9.75 10.26
CA VAL A 448 9.91 -10.53 9.41
C VAL A 448 10.01 -11.96 9.90
N ASP A 449 10.25 -12.15 11.20
CA ASP A 449 10.37 -13.49 11.78
C ASP A 449 9.08 -14.33 11.57
N LYS A 450 7.90 -13.70 11.64
CA LYS A 450 6.63 -14.37 11.32
C LYS A 450 6.47 -14.70 9.84
N LEU A 451 6.92 -13.81 8.94
CA LEU A 451 6.89 -14.08 7.51
C LEU A 451 7.79 -15.28 7.19
N MET A 452 9.00 -15.31 7.74
CA MET A 452 9.91 -16.45 7.64
C MET A 452 9.30 -17.73 8.26
N GLN A 453 8.65 -17.63 9.41
CA GLN A 453 7.99 -18.80 10.02
C GLN A 453 6.83 -19.32 9.15
N LYS A 454 6.10 -18.43 8.48
CA LYS A 454 5.03 -18.81 7.55
C LYS A 454 5.58 -19.47 6.28
N SER A 455 6.73 -19.02 5.78
CA SER A 455 7.39 -19.66 4.63
C SER A 455 7.94 -21.05 5.00
N ILE A 456 8.52 -21.22 6.19
CA ILE A 456 8.93 -22.54 6.71
C ILE A 456 7.75 -23.53 6.77
N ARG A 457 6.52 -23.06 7.10
CA ARG A 457 5.32 -23.93 7.10
C ARG A 457 4.89 -24.39 5.70
N LYS A 458 5.25 -23.67 4.65
CA LYS A 458 5.03 -24.03 3.23
C LYS A 458 6.23 -24.78 2.63
N HIS A 459 6.83 -25.65 3.44
CA HIS A 459 8.10 -26.32 3.18
C HIS A 459 8.08 -27.14 1.87
N PRO A 460 8.96 -26.88 0.88
CA PRO A 460 9.08 -27.69 -0.33
C PRO A 460 9.82 -29.00 0.00
N LYS A 461 9.09 -29.95 0.60
CA LYS A 461 9.66 -31.20 1.12
C LYS A 461 10.30 -32.04 0.02
N ASN A 462 9.68 -32.09 -1.15
CA ASN A 462 10.13 -32.93 -2.26
C ASN A 462 11.46 -32.44 -2.83
N VAL A 463 11.61 -31.11 -2.96
CA VAL A 463 12.87 -30.49 -3.43
C VAL A 463 13.99 -30.73 -2.43
N ILE A 464 13.76 -30.50 -1.14
CA ILE A 464 14.80 -30.60 -0.12
C ILE A 464 15.32 -32.03 0.04
N GLU A 465 14.41 -33.01 0.04
CA GLU A 465 14.79 -34.43 0.08
C GLU A 465 15.72 -34.79 -1.09
N ARG A 466 15.48 -34.21 -2.27
CA ARG A 466 16.27 -34.49 -3.45
C ARG A 466 17.59 -33.71 -3.52
N LEU A 467 17.59 -32.46 -3.06
CA LEU A 467 18.81 -31.63 -2.94
C LEU A 467 19.85 -32.30 -2.05
N ASN A 468 19.44 -33.02 -1.00
CA ASN A 468 20.36 -33.76 -0.12
C ASN A 468 21.13 -34.88 -0.85
N LYS A 469 20.72 -35.28 -2.06
CA LYS A 469 21.42 -36.28 -2.89
C LYS A 469 22.50 -35.67 -3.79
N SER A 470 22.47 -34.35 -4.02
CA SER A 470 23.48 -33.62 -4.80
C SER A 470 24.73 -33.41 -3.94
N THR A 471 25.90 -33.84 -4.41
CA THR A 471 27.16 -33.75 -3.65
C THR A 471 28.20 -32.80 -4.27
N ASN A 472 28.22 -32.63 -5.60
CA ASN A 472 29.30 -31.92 -6.30
C ASN A 472 28.85 -31.05 -7.50
N PHE A 473 27.54 -30.91 -7.76
CA PHE A 473 26.99 -30.13 -8.87
C PHE A 473 27.45 -30.57 -10.28
N ASN A 474 27.95 -31.79 -10.42
CA ASN A 474 28.47 -32.30 -11.70
C ASN A 474 27.43 -32.22 -12.83
N GLY A 475 26.15 -32.44 -12.52
CA GLY A 475 25.05 -32.34 -13.47
C GLY A 475 24.94 -31.00 -14.21
N VAL A 476 25.50 -29.91 -13.67
CA VAL A 476 25.57 -28.61 -14.35
C VAL A 476 26.50 -28.64 -15.57
N ARG A 477 27.52 -29.50 -15.55
CA ARG A 477 28.46 -29.70 -16.66
C ARG A 477 28.01 -30.83 -17.59
N GLU A 478 27.26 -31.80 -17.08
CA GLU A 478 26.93 -33.03 -17.81
C GLU A 478 25.70 -32.91 -18.72
N PHE A 479 24.81 -31.93 -18.50
CA PHE A 479 23.55 -31.85 -19.26
C PHE A 479 23.69 -31.38 -20.73
N ASP A 480 24.81 -30.74 -21.07
CA ASP A 480 25.10 -30.21 -22.40
C ASP A 480 26.61 -30.23 -22.69
N SER A 481 26.98 -30.63 -23.90
CA SER A 481 28.37 -30.74 -24.34
C SER A 481 28.67 -29.84 -25.54
N ASN A 482 29.88 -29.29 -25.56
CA ASN A 482 30.40 -28.55 -26.72
C ASN A 482 30.77 -29.47 -27.90
N GLU A 483 30.78 -30.78 -27.68
CA GLU A 483 31.02 -31.79 -28.73
C GLU A 483 29.77 -32.00 -29.61
N ILE A 484 28.59 -31.54 -29.17
CA ILE A 484 27.36 -31.66 -29.94
C ILE A 484 27.39 -30.71 -31.14
N PRO A 485 27.15 -31.20 -32.37
CA PRO A 485 27.11 -30.35 -33.55
C PRO A 485 25.99 -29.31 -33.45
N ARG A 486 26.36 -28.05 -33.71
CA ARG A 486 25.39 -26.95 -33.83
C ARG A 486 24.49 -27.18 -35.04
N LEU A 487 23.19 -26.90 -34.88
CA LEU A 487 22.22 -26.99 -35.98
C LEU A 487 22.20 -25.75 -36.88
N ASN A 488 22.88 -24.68 -36.47
CA ASN A 488 23.04 -23.45 -37.21
C ASN A 488 24.51 -22.97 -37.18
N SER A 489 24.86 -22.08 -38.11
CA SER A 489 26.22 -21.51 -38.22
C SER A 489 26.42 -20.23 -37.40
N THR A 490 25.36 -19.64 -36.83
CA THR A 490 25.36 -18.24 -36.36
C THR A 490 25.70 -18.05 -34.87
N ALA A 491 25.14 -18.88 -33.98
CA ALA A 491 25.47 -18.99 -32.55
C ALA A 491 24.40 -19.84 -31.84
N GLU A 492 24.68 -20.35 -30.64
CA GLU A 492 23.69 -21.08 -29.83
C GLU A 492 23.03 -20.18 -28.78
N PRO A 493 21.74 -20.38 -28.46
CA PRO A 493 21.08 -19.61 -27.42
C PRO A 493 21.70 -19.92 -26.06
N PRO A 494 21.92 -18.90 -25.21
CA PRO A 494 22.40 -19.14 -23.85
C PRO A 494 21.38 -19.96 -23.05
N ASN A 495 21.85 -20.83 -22.18
CA ASN A 495 20.99 -21.58 -21.27
C ASN A 495 20.50 -20.69 -20.12
N CYS A 496 19.26 -20.90 -19.68
CA CYS A 496 18.80 -20.50 -18.35
C CYS A 496 18.83 -21.71 -17.40
N TRP A 497 18.55 -21.54 -16.11
CA TRP A 497 18.50 -22.66 -15.15
C TRP A 497 17.24 -23.51 -15.34
N SER A 498 16.10 -22.88 -15.67
CA SER A 498 14.80 -23.54 -15.81
C SER A 498 14.72 -24.44 -17.03
N LEU A 499 15.33 -24.04 -18.15
CA LEU A 499 15.20 -24.77 -19.43
C LEU A 499 15.84 -26.17 -19.36
N PRO A 500 17.11 -26.35 -18.95
CA PRO A 500 17.71 -27.67 -18.77
C PRO A 500 16.93 -28.55 -17.80
N VAL A 501 16.44 -27.99 -16.69
CA VAL A 501 15.66 -28.74 -15.71
C VAL A 501 14.37 -29.29 -16.33
N VAL A 502 13.65 -28.47 -17.10
CA VAL A 502 12.41 -28.87 -17.78
C VAL A 502 12.71 -29.89 -18.88
N THR A 503 13.78 -29.69 -19.66
CA THR A 503 14.22 -30.62 -20.71
C THR A 503 14.59 -31.98 -20.14
N LEU A 504 15.45 -32.03 -19.12
CA LEU A 504 15.83 -33.27 -18.42
C LEU A 504 14.62 -33.98 -17.81
N THR A 505 13.67 -33.22 -17.26
CA THR A 505 12.43 -33.78 -16.72
C THR A 505 11.57 -34.41 -17.81
N SER A 506 11.47 -33.75 -18.97
CA SER A 506 10.73 -34.26 -20.13
C SER A 506 11.33 -35.59 -20.62
N ILE A 507 12.66 -35.66 -20.71
CA ILE A 507 13.39 -36.88 -21.04
C ILE A 507 13.13 -37.97 -19.99
N ALA A 508 13.30 -37.66 -18.71
CA ALA A 508 13.13 -38.62 -17.63
C ALA A 508 11.71 -39.25 -17.58
N ILE A 509 10.67 -38.47 -17.89
CA ILE A 509 9.28 -38.96 -17.93
C ILE A 509 9.01 -39.81 -19.19
N SER A 510 9.75 -39.56 -20.28
CA SER A 510 9.62 -40.34 -21.52
C SER A 510 10.30 -41.70 -21.47
N LEU A 511 11.19 -41.94 -20.50
CA LEU A 511 11.93 -43.19 -20.40
C LEU A 511 10.99 -44.40 -20.18
N PRO A 512 11.27 -45.53 -20.85
CA PRO A 512 10.53 -46.77 -20.68
C PRO A 512 10.77 -47.38 -19.29
N ASN A 513 9.88 -48.27 -18.85
CA ASN A 513 10.04 -49.05 -17.62
C ASN A 513 10.16 -48.24 -16.31
N ILE A 514 9.74 -46.97 -16.30
CA ILE A 514 9.72 -46.13 -15.09
C ILE A 514 8.33 -46.17 -14.44
N PRO A 515 8.22 -46.50 -13.14
CA PRO A 515 6.96 -46.44 -12.42
C PRO A 515 6.35 -45.04 -12.42
N ASN A 516 5.03 -44.95 -12.69
CA ASN A 516 4.31 -43.69 -12.79
C ASN A 516 4.36 -42.85 -11.51
N ASP A 517 4.41 -43.47 -10.34
CA ASP A 517 4.59 -42.81 -9.06
C ASP A 517 5.95 -42.09 -8.96
N ARG A 518 7.05 -42.70 -9.43
CA ARG A 518 8.38 -42.08 -9.46
C ARG A 518 8.42 -40.88 -10.42
N ALA A 519 7.85 -41.02 -11.61
CA ALA A 519 7.76 -39.92 -12.58
C ALA A 519 6.91 -38.76 -12.02
N ASN A 520 5.78 -39.05 -11.38
CA ASN A 520 4.93 -38.05 -10.74
C ASN A 520 5.63 -37.35 -9.56
N GLN A 521 6.42 -38.08 -8.77
CA GLN A 521 7.22 -37.50 -7.70
C GLN A 521 8.28 -36.54 -8.24
N LEU A 522 8.95 -36.90 -9.34
CA LEU A 522 9.90 -36.02 -10.03
C LEU A 522 9.24 -34.73 -10.52
N VAL A 523 8.06 -34.82 -11.12
CA VAL A 523 7.33 -33.64 -11.60
C VAL A 523 6.95 -32.72 -10.46
N ARG A 524 6.46 -33.26 -9.33
CA ARG A 524 6.13 -32.45 -8.14
C ARG A 524 7.36 -31.74 -7.58
N CYS A 525 8.49 -32.45 -7.50
CA CYS A 525 9.78 -31.90 -7.09
C CYS A 525 10.21 -30.75 -8.03
N VAL A 526 10.14 -30.95 -9.34
CA VAL A 526 10.55 -29.94 -10.32
C VAL A 526 9.60 -28.75 -10.33
N GLY A 527 8.28 -28.96 -10.17
CA GLY A 527 7.30 -27.89 -10.05
C GLY A 527 7.57 -26.97 -8.85
N GLU A 528 7.89 -27.55 -7.69
CA GLU A 528 8.33 -26.78 -6.51
C GLU A 528 9.65 -26.03 -6.77
N GLY A 529 10.64 -26.67 -7.40
CA GLY A 529 11.94 -26.08 -7.71
C GLY A 529 11.88 -24.94 -8.73
N LEU A 530 11.02 -25.06 -9.75
CA LEU A 530 10.85 -24.05 -10.79
C LEU A 530 10.31 -22.72 -10.26
N LEU A 531 9.54 -22.74 -9.17
CA LEU A 531 9.10 -21.50 -8.51
C LEU A 531 10.30 -20.70 -7.99
N LEU A 532 11.32 -21.37 -7.44
CA LEU A 532 12.56 -20.76 -6.95
C LEU A 532 13.46 -20.33 -8.13
N LEU A 533 13.59 -21.18 -9.15
CA LEU A 533 14.38 -20.88 -10.34
C LEU A 533 13.88 -19.62 -11.06
N LYS A 534 12.57 -19.51 -11.30
CA LYS A 534 11.97 -18.32 -11.94
C LYS A 534 12.28 -17.04 -11.17
N LEU A 535 12.30 -17.11 -9.83
CA LEU A 535 12.65 -15.98 -8.97
C LEU A 535 14.11 -15.59 -9.13
N ILE A 536 15.02 -16.58 -9.12
CA ILE A 536 16.47 -16.39 -9.26
C ILE A 536 16.79 -15.80 -10.63
N GLU A 537 16.33 -16.44 -11.70
CA GLU A 537 16.59 -16.01 -13.08
C GLU A 537 16.05 -14.61 -13.36
N LYS A 538 14.83 -14.30 -12.90
CA LYS A 538 14.26 -12.96 -13.05
C LYS A 538 15.04 -11.89 -12.30
N SER A 539 15.71 -12.26 -11.22
CA SER A 539 16.51 -11.31 -10.43
C SER A 539 17.92 -11.12 -11.00
N LEU A 540 18.47 -12.14 -11.67
CA LEU A 540 19.77 -12.09 -12.34
C LEU A 540 19.69 -11.41 -13.72
N ASP A 541 18.63 -11.65 -14.50
CA ASP A 541 18.42 -11.04 -15.82
C ASP A 541 17.83 -9.62 -15.72
N ARG A 542 18.67 -8.65 -15.33
CA ARG A 542 18.25 -7.25 -15.14
C ARG A 542 17.81 -6.56 -16.44
N ASN A 543 18.37 -6.95 -17.58
CA ASN A 543 18.11 -6.33 -18.88
C ASN A 543 16.96 -6.99 -19.63
N GLY A 544 16.42 -8.11 -19.13
CA GLY A 544 15.37 -8.87 -19.80
C GLY A 544 15.85 -9.56 -21.08
N ALA A 545 17.15 -9.76 -21.25
CA ALA A 545 17.72 -10.34 -22.46
C ALA A 545 17.35 -11.83 -22.61
N LEU A 546 17.09 -12.53 -21.50
CA LEU A 546 16.77 -13.96 -21.47
C LEU A 546 15.26 -14.23 -21.36
N VAL A 547 14.40 -13.24 -21.67
CA VAL A 547 12.94 -13.40 -21.56
C VAL A 547 12.42 -14.55 -22.43
N ASN A 548 12.84 -14.63 -23.69
CA ASN A 548 12.37 -15.68 -24.60
C ASN A 548 12.80 -17.08 -24.15
N ILE A 549 14.00 -17.23 -23.62
CA ILE A 549 14.52 -18.51 -23.11
C ILE A 549 13.76 -18.94 -21.84
N ARG A 550 13.48 -18.01 -20.92
CA ARG A 550 12.64 -18.29 -19.75
C ARG A 550 11.20 -18.62 -20.14
N ASN A 551 10.68 -17.98 -21.17
CA ASN A 551 9.38 -18.29 -21.73
C ASN A 551 9.36 -19.68 -22.38
N ALA A 552 10.45 -20.13 -23.01
CA ALA A 552 10.61 -21.49 -23.53
C ALA A 552 10.48 -22.53 -22.41
N ALA A 553 11.21 -22.35 -21.30
CA ALA A 553 11.08 -23.22 -20.14
C ALA A 553 9.65 -23.23 -19.57
N ASN A 554 9.00 -22.06 -19.46
CA ASN A 554 7.62 -21.96 -18.98
C ASN A 554 6.62 -22.65 -19.90
N PHE A 555 6.76 -22.45 -21.21
CA PHE A 555 5.88 -23.02 -22.22
C PHE A 555 5.94 -24.55 -22.17
N VAL A 556 7.13 -25.12 -22.21
CA VAL A 556 7.33 -26.57 -22.13
C VAL A 556 6.84 -27.12 -20.78
N TRP A 557 7.13 -26.44 -19.67
CA TRP A 557 6.73 -26.91 -18.36
C TRP A 557 5.22 -27.07 -18.21
N VAL A 558 4.42 -26.14 -18.76
CA VAL A 558 2.95 -26.22 -18.72
C VAL A 558 2.46 -27.48 -19.44
N GLU A 559 3.04 -27.82 -20.60
CA GLU A 559 2.70 -29.04 -21.34
C GLU A 559 3.11 -30.31 -20.60
N VAL A 560 4.29 -30.32 -19.98
CA VAL A 560 4.83 -31.47 -19.24
C VAL A 560 4.06 -31.72 -17.94
N GLU A 561 3.73 -30.65 -17.20
CA GLU A 561 3.05 -30.72 -15.91
C GLU A 561 1.59 -31.15 -16.05
N LEU A 562 0.85 -30.54 -16.99
CA LEU A 562 -0.59 -30.77 -17.12
C LEU A 562 -0.94 -31.92 -18.06
N TYR A 563 -0.22 -32.04 -19.18
CA TYR A 563 -0.59 -32.95 -20.27
C TYR A 563 0.39 -34.08 -20.51
N ARG A 564 1.54 -34.11 -19.80
CA ARG A 564 2.64 -35.05 -20.06
C ARG A 564 3.10 -35.00 -21.52
N ARG A 565 3.10 -33.80 -22.10
CA ARG A 565 3.48 -33.56 -23.48
C ARG A 565 4.71 -32.67 -23.60
N TRP A 566 5.38 -32.77 -24.73
CA TRP A 566 6.45 -31.88 -25.15
C TRP A 566 6.25 -31.53 -26.64
N LEU A 567 5.96 -30.27 -26.95
CA LEU A 567 5.66 -29.80 -28.31
C LEU A 567 4.65 -30.69 -29.03
N ASP A 568 3.49 -30.89 -28.38
CA ASP A 568 2.39 -31.77 -28.83
C ASP A 568 2.69 -33.28 -28.84
N LYS A 569 3.93 -33.70 -28.56
CA LYS A 569 4.31 -35.12 -28.44
C LYS A 569 3.96 -35.68 -27.07
N ASP A 570 3.24 -36.80 -27.03
CA ASP A 570 2.89 -37.49 -25.80
C ASP A 570 4.08 -38.29 -25.25
N LEU A 571 4.62 -37.85 -24.11
CA LEU A 571 5.79 -38.47 -23.48
C LEU A 571 5.44 -39.82 -22.85
N HIS A 572 4.21 -39.99 -22.35
CA HIS A 572 3.76 -41.24 -21.73
C HIS A 572 3.43 -42.30 -22.77
N LYS A 573 2.87 -41.92 -23.92
CA LYS A 573 2.72 -42.85 -25.06
C LYS A 573 4.08 -43.39 -25.52
N SER A 574 5.10 -42.54 -25.50
CA SER A 574 6.46 -42.89 -25.90
C SER A 574 7.09 -43.92 -24.93
N SER A 575 6.85 -43.80 -23.62
CA SER A 575 7.36 -44.75 -22.62
C SER A 575 6.66 -46.11 -22.63
N LEU A 576 5.39 -46.18 -23.05
CA LEU A 576 4.60 -47.42 -23.11
C LEU A 576 4.91 -48.32 -24.31
N GLN A 577 5.61 -47.81 -25.33
CA GLN A 577 5.81 -48.54 -26.60
C GLN A 577 6.89 -49.64 -26.53
N GLY A 578 7.40 -50.00 -25.35
CA GLY A 578 8.40 -51.05 -25.19
C GLY A 578 9.76 -50.73 -25.84
N ARG A 579 10.00 -49.45 -26.12
CA ARG A 579 11.27 -48.93 -26.69
C ARG A 579 12.38 -48.98 -25.65
N THR A 580 13.63 -48.95 -26.10
CA THR A 580 14.78 -48.74 -25.19
C THR A 580 14.94 -47.26 -24.85
N SER A 581 15.66 -46.96 -23.77
CA SER A 581 16.02 -45.58 -23.42
C SER A 581 16.82 -44.86 -24.52
N GLU A 582 17.70 -45.57 -25.22
CA GLU A 582 18.45 -45.06 -26.38
C GLU A 582 17.51 -44.68 -27.54
N GLU A 583 16.60 -45.57 -27.93
CA GLU A 583 15.61 -45.30 -29.00
C GLU A 583 14.73 -44.08 -28.66
N THR A 584 14.34 -43.95 -27.39
CA THR A 584 13.54 -42.82 -26.92
C THR A 584 14.31 -41.49 -27.03
N LEU A 585 15.58 -41.48 -26.63
CA LEU A 585 16.45 -40.32 -26.72
C LEU A 585 16.76 -39.94 -28.18
N GLU A 586 17.02 -40.92 -29.05
CA GLU A 586 17.24 -40.69 -30.48
C GLU A 586 15.99 -40.09 -31.13
N GLU A 587 14.81 -40.58 -30.79
CA GLU A 587 13.56 -40.07 -31.34
C GLU A 587 13.28 -38.63 -30.90
N LEU A 588 13.47 -38.31 -29.60
CA LEU A 588 13.36 -36.93 -29.10
C LEU A 588 14.41 -36.02 -29.76
N SER A 589 15.64 -36.49 -29.92
CA SER A 589 16.72 -35.76 -30.56
C SER A 589 16.41 -35.46 -32.02
N ASN A 590 16.01 -36.47 -32.80
CA ASN A 590 15.73 -36.36 -34.23
C ASN A 590 14.54 -35.45 -34.52
N GLU A 591 13.47 -35.54 -33.73
CA GLU A 591 12.29 -34.67 -33.86
C GLU A 591 12.64 -33.20 -33.56
N SER A 592 13.39 -33.00 -32.48
CA SER A 592 13.90 -31.68 -32.10
C SER A 592 14.80 -31.08 -33.18
N LYS A 593 15.70 -31.92 -33.73
CA LYS A 593 16.60 -31.54 -34.81
C LYS A 593 15.81 -31.11 -36.05
N ARG A 594 14.80 -31.89 -36.44
CA ARG A 594 13.93 -31.59 -37.58
C ARG A 594 13.22 -30.24 -37.40
N THR A 595 12.61 -30.04 -36.23
CA THR A 595 11.89 -28.80 -35.89
C THR A 595 12.79 -27.56 -36.03
N VAL A 596 14.03 -27.63 -35.54
CA VAL A 596 15.00 -26.52 -35.63
C VAL A 596 15.47 -26.32 -37.07
N MET A 597 15.76 -27.39 -37.81
CA MET A 597 16.22 -27.30 -39.20
C MET A 597 15.13 -26.78 -40.15
N GLU A 598 13.87 -27.18 -39.97
CA GLU A 598 12.72 -26.68 -40.74
C GLU A 598 12.52 -25.18 -40.52
N PHE A 599 12.59 -24.72 -39.27
CA PHE A 599 12.52 -23.30 -38.95
C PHE A 599 13.61 -22.49 -39.66
N HIS A 600 14.85 -22.96 -39.65
CA HIS A 600 15.95 -22.25 -40.32
C HIS A 600 15.89 -22.33 -41.84
N ARG A 601 15.23 -23.34 -42.42
CA ARG A 601 15.01 -23.40 -43.87
C ARG A 601 13.99 -22.36 -44.33
N ASP A 602 12.96 -22.15 -43.53
CA ASP A 602 11.79 -21.35 -43.92
C ASP A 602 11.91 -19.86 -43.51
N VAL A 603 12.82 -19.53 -42.58
CA VAL A 603 12.99 -18.17 -42.06
C VAL A 603 14.22 -17.47 -42.65
N ASN A 604 13.99 -16.38 -43.35
CA ASN A 604 15.01 -15.51 -43.96
C ASN A 604 14.97 -14.10 -43.34
N ASP A 605 14.94 -14.02 -42.00
CA ASP A 605 14.88 -12.77 -41.23
C ASP A 605 16.19 -12.55 -40.46
N PHE A 606 16.85 -11.40 -40.68
CA PHE A 606 18.10 -11.02 -40.01
C PHE A 606 17.96 -10.96 -38.48
N LEU A 607 16.76 -10.69 -37.96
CA LEU A 607 16.53 -10.67 -36.51
C LEU A 607 16.69 -12.06 -35.88
N MET A 608 16.47 -13.11 -36.67
CA MET A 608 16.53 -14.52 -36.25
C MET A 608 17.96 -15.08 -36.32
N GLU A 609 18.93 -14.30 -36.79
CA GLU A 609 20.36 -14.62 -36.65
C GLU A 609 20.80 -14.59 -35.17
N ASN A 610 20.17 -13.73 -34.36
CA ASN A 610 20.42 -13.69 -32.93
C ASN A 610 19.56 -14.76 -32.20
N PRO A 611 20.16 -15.76 -31.55
CA PRO A 611 19.43 -16.82 -30.86
C PRO A 611 18.50 -16.36 -29.73
N LEU A 612 18.72 -15.15 -29.19
CA LEU A 612 17.83 -14.57 -28.17
C LEU A 612 16.45 -14.21 -28.73
N ASN A 613 16.33 -14.00 -30.04
CA ASN A 613 15.09 -13.64 -30.70
C ASN A 613 14.30 -14.86 -31.21
N TRP A 614 14.85 -16.06 -31.09
CA TRP A 614 14.21 -17.27 -31.58
C TRP A 614 12.85 -17.49 -30.93
N PRO A 615 11.88 -18.05 -31.67
CA PRO A 615 10.60 -18.43 -31.08
C PRO A 615 10.80 -19.45 -29.95
N VAL A 616 9.97 -19.32 -28.92
CA VAL A 616 9.92 -20.16 -27.71
C VAL A 616 9.98 -21.66 -28.03
N LYS A 617 9.25 -22.13 -29.04
CA LYS A 617 9.24 -23.54 -29.47
C LYS A 617 10.59 -23.99 -30.02
N ILE A 618 11.28 -23.13 -30.77
CA ILE A 618 12.57 -23.44 -31.39
C ILE A 618 13.68 -23.49 -30.34
N ILE A 619 13.67 -22.57 -29.37
CA ILE A 619 14.59 -22.60 -28.23
C ILE A 619 14.43 -23.91 -27.44
N ALA A 620 13.18 -24.32 -27.17
CA ALA A 620 12.87 -25.57 -26.50
C ALA A 620 13.34 -26.80 -27.29
N ALA A 621 13.08 -26.84 -28.60
CA ALA A 621 13.55 -27.90 -29.49
C ALA A 621 15.09 -27.98 -29.52
N ASN A 622 15.77 -26.85 -29.66
CA ASN A 622 17.24 -26.83 -29.66
C ASN A 622 17.83 -27.37 -28.35
N SER A 623 17.26 -26.98 -27.20
CA SER A 623 17.68 -27.54 -25.89
C SER A 623 17.45 -29.05 -25.80
N MET A 624 16.29 -29.54 -26.25
CA MET A 624 15.99 -30.97 -26.25
C MET A 624 16.94 -31.77 -27.14
N TYR A 625 17.23 -31.28 -28.34
CA TYR A 625 18.20 -31.90 -29.25
C TYR A 625 19.58 -32.06 -28.58
N ARG A 626 20.11 -30.96 -28.03
CA ARG A 626 21.45 -30.94 -27.43
C ARG A 626 21.57 -31.81 -26.20
N THR A 627 20.61 -31.69 -25.27
CA THR A 627 20.60 -32.49 -24.04
C THR A 627 20.44 -33.97 -24.35
N SER A 628 19.55 -34.34 -25.28
CA SER A 628 19.37 -35.75 -25.67
C SER A 628 20.62 -36.34 -26.32
N GLN A 629 21.28 -35.61 -27.23
CA GLN A 629 22.54 -36.05 -27.83
C GLN A 629 23.67 -36.20 -26.80
N THR A 630 23.77 -35.25 -25.85
CA THR A 630 24.77 -35.30 -24.79
C THR A 630 24.59 -36.54 -23.92
N ILE A 631 23.35 -36.88 -23.57
CA ILE A 631 23.02 -38.09 -22.80
C ILE A 631 23.29 -39.36 -23.62
N LEU A 632 22.96 -39.37 -24.92
CA LEU A 632 23.27 -40.49 -25.81
C LEU A 632 24.78 -40.76 -25.89
N MET A 633 25.60 -39.71 -25.99
CA MET A 633 27.05 -39.84 -25.99
C MET A 633 27.59 -40.39 -24.67
N SER A 634 26.98 -40.03 -23.53
CA SER A 634 27.41 -40.52 -22.22
C SER A 634 26.95 -41.95 -21.93
N LEU A 635 25.81 -42.39 -22.48
CA LEU A 635 25.31 -43.76 -22.42
C LEU A 635 26.27 -44.77 -23.06
N GLY A 636 26.94 -44.39 -24.15
CA GLY A 636 27.97 -45.24 -24.79
C GLY A 636 29.12 -45.64 -23.87
N ASN A 637 29.37 -44.86 -22.80
CA ASN A 637 30.40 -45.13 -21.80
C ASN A 637 29.90 -45.90 -20.57
N TYR A 638 28.59 -45.93 -20.32
CA TYR A 638 27.98 -46.54 -19.14
C TYR A 638 26.78 -47.40 -19.54
N ARG A 639 26.95 -48.72 -19.53
CA ARG A 639 25.89 -49.70 -19.81
C ARG A 639 24.82 -49.68 -18.69
N THR A 640 23.97 -48.67 -18.71
CA THR A 640 23.01 -48.33 -17.64
C THR A 640 21.62 -48.77 -18.04
N ASN A 641 20.89 -49.43 -17.15
CA ASN A 641 19.48 -49.79 -17.39
C ASN A 641 18.55 -48.58 -17.27
N ASP A 642 17.32 -48.66 -17.78
CA ASP A 642 16.38 -47.52 -17.80
C ASP A 642 16.14 -46.88 -16.41
N PRO A 643 15.98 -47.64 -15.30
CA PRO A 643 15.86 -47.06 -13.97
C PRO A 643 17.13 -46.33 -13.50
N GLY A 644 18.32 -46.84 -13.85
CA GLY A 644 19.59 -46.20 -13.53
C GLY A 644 19.78 -44.90 -14.29
N LEU A 645 19.38 -44.85 -15.57
CA LEU A 645 19.37 -43.61 -16.35
C LEU A 645 18.41 -42.58 -15.74
N PHE A 646 17.20 -42.99 -15.35
CA PHE A 646 16.25 -42.12 -14.67
C PHE A 646 16.83 -41.52 -13.37
N ASP A 647 17.52 -42.33 -12.57
CA ASP A 647 18.18 -41.87 -11.34
C ASP A 647 19.34 -40.91 -11.63
N HIS A 648 20.11 -41.14 -12.70
CA HIS A 648 21.14 -40.21 -13.14
C HIS A 648 20.57 -38.86 -13.62
N LEU A 649 19.53 -38.86 -14.46
CA LEU A 649 18.83 -37.63 -14.88
C LEU A 649 18.26 -36.88 -13.67
N SER A 650 17.69 -37.63 -12.73
CA SER A 650 17.17 -37.09 -11.48
C SER A 650 18.22 -36.42 -10.61
N LEU A 651 19.44 -36.98 -10.57
CA LEU A 651 20.59 -36.39 -9.87
C LEU A 651 21.07 -35.13 -10.60
N MET A 652 21.15 -35.14 -11.94
CA MET A 652 21.51 -33.93 -12.69
C MET A 652 20.52 -32.78 -12.44
N ILE A 653 19.22 -33.07 -12.41
CA ILE A 653 18.20 -32.07 -12.06
C ILE A 653 18.43 -31.52 -10.65
N ALA A 654 18.76 -32.38 -9.68
CA ALA A 654 19.06 -31.96 -8.32
C ALA A 654 20.31 -31.08 -8.25
N ASP A 655 21.37 -31.44 -8.98
CA ASP A 655 22.61 -30.68 -9.08
C ASP A 655 22.38 -29.29 -9.67
N ILE A 656 21.62 -29.19 -10.77
CA ILE A 656 21.29 -27.91 -11.40
C ILE A 656 20.44 -27.03 -10.45
N LEU A 657 19.44 -27.63 -9.78
CA LEU A 657 18.66 -26.93 -8.77
C LEU A 657 19.55 -26.45 -7.61
N ALA A 658 20.43 -27.30 -7.09
CA ALA A 658 21.31 -26.95 -5.98
C ALA A 658 22.31 -25.84 -6.36
N ALA A 659 22.94 -25.95 -7.53
CA ALA A 659 23.82 -24.93 -8.07
C ALA A 659 23.10 -23.59 -8.27
N SER A 660 21.87 -23.62 -8.79
CA SER A 660 21.08 -22.39 -8.96
C SER A 660 20.81 -21.70 -7.62
N LEU A 661 20.53 -22.47 -6.55
CA LEU A 661 20.23 -21.97 -5.22
C LEU A 661 21.44 -21.32 -4.53
N THR A 662 22.66 -21.59 -4.98
CA THR A 662 23.86 -20.86 -4.52
C THR A 662 23.79 -19.36 -4.84
N ASN A 663 22.98 -18.96 -5.82
CA ASN A 663 22.72 -17.56 -6.16
C ASN A 663 21.71 -16.88 -5.22
N LEU A 664 21.01 -17.64 -4.37
CA LEU A 664 19.92 -17.13 -3.53
C LEU A 664 20.36 -16.00 -2.58
N PRO A 665 21.52 -16.07 -1.88
CA PRO A 665 22.01 -14.95 -1.08
C PRO A 665 22.21 -13.68 -1.91
N HIS A 666 22.77 -13.80 -3.12
CA HIS A 666 22.96 -12.67 -4.03
C HIS A 666 21.62 -12.09 -4.51
N VAL A 667 20.65 -12.94 -4.84
CA VAL A 667 19.30 -12.55 -5.28
C VAL A 667 18.54 -11.83 -4.18
N ILE A 668 18.50 -12.39 -2.96
CA ILE A 668 17.83 -11.79 -1.79
C ILE A 668 18.44 -10.42 -1.52
N THR A 669 19.76 -10.33 -1.53
CA THR A 669 20.48 -9.08 -1.27
C THR A 669 20.23 -8.05 -2.35
N THR A 670 20.33 -8.43 -3.63
CA THR A 670 20.03 -7.56 -4.77
C THR A 670 18.60 -7.03 -4.70
N LYS A 671 17.63 -7.89 -4.33
CA LYS A 671 16.25 -7.46 -4.12
C LYS A 671 16.10 -6.50 -2.95
N CYS A 672 16.83 -6.69 -1.85
CA CYS A 672 16.84 -5.73 -0.75
C CYS A 672 17.47 -4.39 -1.17
N HIS A 673 18.52 -4.42 -2.01
CA HIS A 673 19.31 -3.27 -2.43
C HIS A 673 18.62 -2.39 -3.50
N ASN A 674 18.02 -2.98 -4.53
CA ASN A 674 17.55 -2.26 -5.72
C ASN A 674 16.19 -1.55 -5.59
N ASN A 675 15.58 -1.47 -4.41
CA ASN A 675 14.24 -0.91 -4.30
C ASN A 675 14.24 0.58 -3.95
N SER A 676 13.46 1.34 -4.71
CA SER A 676 12.98 2.65 -4.27
C SER A 676 12.09 2.50 -3.02
N LEU A 677 11.99 3.56 -2.21
CA LEU A 677 11.12 3.64 -1.04
C LEU A 677 9.66 3.20 -1.32
N LYS A 678 9.19 3.32 -2.58
CA LYS A 678 7.85 2.93 -3.01
C LYS A 678 7.65 1.41 -3.18
N GLU A 679 8.70 0.67 -3.52
CA GLU A 679 8.61 -0.77 -3.83
C GLU A 679 9.29 -1.66 -2.78
N GLY A 680 10.03 -1.04 -1.84
CA GLY A 680 10.82 -1.71 -0.80
C GLY A 680 10.05 -2.80 -0.04
N GLU A 681 8.86 -2.50 0.49
CA GLU A 681 8.10 -3.50 1.26
C GLU A 681 7.70 -4.74 0.43
N LYS A 682 7.30 -4.56 -0.84
CA LYS A 682 6.87 -5.69 -1.68
C LYS A 682 8.04 -6.55 -2.11
N SER A 683 9.16 -5.94 -2.47
CA SER A 683 10.33 -6.66 -2.96
C SER A 683 11.11 -7.32 -1.80
N ILE A 684 11.19 -6.70 -0.62
CA ILE A 684 11.72 -7.38 0.58
C ILE A 684 10.80 -8.54 1.01
N ARG A 685 9.47 -8.43 0.84
CA ARG A 685 8.56 -9.56 1.03
C ARG A 685 8.74 -10.70 0.04
N GLN A 686 9.31 -10.45 -1.14
CA GLN A 686 9.67 -11.49 -2.11
C GLN A 686 11.05 -12.09 -1.82
N GLY A 687 11.94 -11.36 -1.14
CA GLY A 687 13.22 -11.88 -0.65
C GLY A 687 13.10 -12.72 0.62
N ASN A 688 12.04 -12.50 1.41
CA ASN A 688 11.62 -13.36 2.54
C ASN A 688 10.83 -14.57 2.07
#